data_AF-A0A6B0RXD0-F1
#
_entry.id   AF-A0A6B0RXD0-F1
#
_cell.length_a   1.000
_cell.length_b   1.000
_cell.length_c   1.000
_cell.angle_alpha   90.00
_cell.angle_beta   90.00
_cell.angle_gamma   90.00
#
_symmetry.space_group_name_H-M   'P 1'
#
loop_
_entity.id
_entity.type
_entity.pdbx_description
1 polymer ?
#
loop_
_entity_poly.entity_id
_entity_poly.type
_entity_poly.pdbx_seq_one_letter_code
_entity_poly.pdbx_strand_id
1 'polypeptide(L)'
;MPVWGSGTERVAVRSSGSRRSSAFHRAFWKLSLDRCNLGDYGQSEDTQQQIIRETFHLVSKRDENVCNFLEGGLLIGGSDNKLIYRHYATLYFVFCVDSSESELGILDLIQVFVETLDKCFENVCELDLIFHVDKVHNILAEMVMGGMVLETNMNEIVTQIDAQNKLEKSEAGLAGAPARAVSAVKNMNLPEIPRNINIAAAHHVHVTVIICKRLIIGVVMMKVKRHLHHSSATTGPVTVMEGSRQIQQELCGESIQMFIKHPGQSEKEDVNGSKWTVTTFHTTPHMPTYLAAFVICDYEHIGRIERGKEIRIWARKDAIADGNADFALNITGPIFSFLEDLFNISYPLPKTDIIALPTFDNRAMENWGLLIFDESLLLLQPNDKLTEKKIMISYIVSHEIGHQAYCSFHPQLQKWFGNLVTMNWWNNIWLNEGFASYFEFGIVNHFNPKLPMNEIFFSNILHGVLREDHALVSRAVSMKVESFTETNEIDELFDLITYNKGASLARMLSSFLNEKIFISALKSYLETFSYSNAEQDDLWRHFQMAIDDQSKILLPATVKSIMDSWTHQSGFPVITLNVSTGVMKQEPFYLGKVKNQTLLTHNDTWIIPILWMKNGTTQSLVWLDKSSKVFPEMQISDSDHDWVILNLNMTGYYRVNYDKLGWKKLNQQLEKDHKAIPVIHRLQLVDDAFSLSKNDYIEIETALDLTKYLADEDEIIVWHAVLMNLVTRDLVSDGNNHDIYPLLKKYLLKRLISIWNTYSTMIRENVTALQEDYLALISLDKVFGTACLLGLEDCLQLSRELFRNWMNHPENEIPNPIKNVILCYGIALGNDKEWDFLLKIYNNNTEEEERIQLAYAMSCSKDPRILNRYMDYAITVSPFTFNETNVIEAVAASEVGRYVAKDFLINNWQAVSERYGTQSLVTLLYVIGRTISTDLQISELQQFCSNMLEEHQRLTVQAKLQTIKNENLKNKERSARIAAWLRKNT
;
A
#
# COMPACT_ATOMS: atom_id res chain seq x y z
N MET A 1 43.88 -8.26 -39.31
CA MET A 1 44.00 -7.61 -40.64
C MET A 1 42.59 -7.28 -41.12
N PRO A 2 42.37 -6.19 -41.90
CA PRO A 2 42.98 -4.86 -41.77
C PRO A 2 41.88 -3.74 -41.72
N VAL A 3 42.00 -2.69 -40.87
CA VAL A 3 42.49 -1.31 -41.18
C VAL A 3 41.52 -0.50 -42.10
N TRP A 4 41.16 0.78 -41.92
CA TRP A 4 41.66 1.97 -41.16
C TRP A 4 40.67 2.41 -40.04
N GLY A 5 40.90 3.36 -39.10
CA GLY A 5 41.80 4.53 -38.96
C GLY A 5 40.98 5.84 -39.10
N SER A 6 41.20 6.97 -38.41
CA SER A 6 42.18 7.48 -37.43
C SER A 6 41.62 8.78 -36.79
N GLY A 7 42.04 9.36 -35.65
CA GLY A 7 43.03 9.02 -34.63
C GLY A 7 43.38 10.27 -33.76
N THR A 8 44.00 10.09 -32.58
CA THR A 8 44.64 11.13 -31.68
C THR A 8 43.75 12.28 -31.15
N GLU A 9 43.89 12.81 -29.92
CA GLU A 9 45.07 12.93 -29.04
C GLU A 9 44.88 12.35 -27.59
N ARG A 10 45.80 12.69 -26.66
CA ARG A 10 45.87 12.26 -25.24
C ARG A 10 45.91 13.49 -24.30
N VAL A 11 46.04 13.22 -22.98
CA VAL A 11 46.29 14.16 -21.84
C VAL A 11 44.95 14.65 -21.23
N ALA A 12 44.47 14.25 -20.02
CA ALA A 12 45.06 13.92 -18.70
C ALA A 12 45.55 15.17 -17.92
N VAL A 13 45.29 15.39 -16.61
CA VAL A 13 44.60 14.60 -15.57
C VAL A 13 44.27 15.51 -14.35
N ARG A 14 43.23 15.18 -13.54
CA ARG A 14 42.84 15.84 -12.25
C ARG A 14 42.32 17.30 -12.38
N SER A 15 41.50 17.84 -11.48
CA SER A 15 41.43 17.65 -10.01
C SER A 15 40.03 17.79 -9.35
N SER A 16 40.00 17.56 -8.03
CA SER A 16 38.93 17.88 -7.04
C SER A 16 38.53 19.37 -7.00
N GLY A 17 37.40 19.77 -6.38
CA GLY A 17 36.36 19.00 -5.67
C GLY A 17 35.85 19.69 -4.37
N SER A 18 34.55 19.53 -4.06
CA SER A 18 33.81 20.14 -2.92
C SER A 18 33.55 21.67 -3.03
N ARG A 19 32.55 22.26 -2.36
CA ARG A 19 31.75 21.79 -1.20
C ARG A 19 30.30 22.33 -1.19
N ARG A 20 29.45 21.67 -0.39
CA ARG A 20 28.01 21.86 -0.17
C ARG A 20 27.56 23.28 0.24
N SER A 21 26.46 23.74 -0.36
CA SER A 21 25.22 24.19 0.30
C SER A 21 24.09 24.18 -0.76
N SER A 22 22.82 23.94 -0.49
CA SER A 22 22.12 23.41 0.69
C SER A 22 20.74 22.92 0.22
N ALA A 23 20.55 21.60 0.05
CA ALA A 23 19.25 21.05 -0.30
C ALA A 23 18.34 21.06 0.94
N PHE A 24 17.23 21.78 0.89
CA PHE A 24 16.23 21.88 1.94
C PHE A 24 14.90 22.34 1.34
N HIS A 25 13.80 21.68 1.71
CA HIS A 25 12.41 21.82 1.22
C HIS A 25 12.09 21.12 -0.12
N ARG A 26 11.17 20.15 -0.01
CA ARG A 26 10.21 19.67 -1.03
C ARG A 26 8.81 20.22 -0.65
N ALA A 27 7.82 19.93 -1.51
CA ALA A 27 6.39 19.89 -1.22
C ALA A 27 5.59 21.21 -1.19
N PHE A 28 4.28 21.03 -1.40
CA PHE A 28 3.17 22.00 -1.48
C PHE A 28 3.18 23.00 -2.66
N TRP A 29 2.18 22.85 -3.53
CA TRP A 29 1.02 23.77 -3.56
C TRP A 29 -0.17 23.16 -4.30
N LYS A 30 -1.35 23.15 -3.67
CA LYS A 30 -2.63 23.32 -4.37
C LYS A 30 -3.37 24.47 -3.69
N LEU A 31 -3.78 25.47 -4.46
CA LEU A 31 -4.55 26.62 -4.00
C LEU A 31 -5.86 26.70 -4.79
N SER A 32 -6.92 27.22 -4.15
CA SER A 32 -8.29 27.07 -4.66
C SER A 32 -8.51 27.70 -6.04
N LEU A 33 -9.11 26.93 -6.95
CA LEU A 33 -9.57 27.37 -8.27
C LEU A 33 -11.10 27.52 -8.35
N ASP A 34 -11.84 27.07 -7.34
CA ASP A 34 -13.26 26.71 -7.46
C ASP A 34 -14.26 27.85 -7.17
N ARG A 35 -13.80 29.11 -7.04
CA ARG A 35 -14.68 30.27 -6.73
C ARG A 35 -14.53 31.51 -7.63
N CYS A 36 -13.86 31.41 -8.79
CA CYS A 36 -13.87 32.49 -9.80
C CYS A 36 -14.60 32.06 -11.08
N ASN A 37 -15.86 32.47 -11.21
CA ASN A 37 -16.73 32.10 -12.31
C ASN A 37 -16.41 32.91 -13.58
N LEU A 38 -15.42 32.46 -14.35
CA LEU A 38 -14.93 33.08 -15.58
C LEU A 38 -15.13 32.11 -16.76
N GLY A 39 -16.07 32.45 -17.65
CA GLY A 39 -16.47 31.60 -18.77
C GLY A 39 -15.40 31.47 -19.87
N ASP A 40 -15.37 30.31 -20.52
CA ASP A 40 -14.59 29.98 -21.72
C ASP A 40 -13.10 30.39 -21.72
N TYR A 41 -12.27 29.73 -20.92
CA TYR A 41 -11.00 29.11 -21.38
C TYR A 41 -10.31 28.33 -20.24
N GLY A 42 -10.39 27.00 -20.25
CA GLY A 42 -9.61 26.16 -19.32
C GLY A 42 -8.12 26.10 -19.70
N GLN A 43 -7.24 26.24 -18.70
CA GLN A 43 -5.81 25.94 -18.81
C GLN A 43 -5.49 24.63 -18.08
N SER A 44 -4.45 23.92 -18.52
CA SER A 44 -3.96 22.74 -17.81
C SER A 44 -3.05 23.12 -16.64
N GLU A 45 -3.02 22.25 -15.63
CA GLU A 45 -2.18 22.34 -14.43
C GLU A 45 -0.69 22.47 -14.77
N ASP A 46 -0.23 21.80 -15.84
CA ASP A 46 1.11 21.98 -16.44
C ASP A 46 1.45 23.43 -16.78
N THR A 47 0.48 24.20 -17.31
CA THR A 47 0.70 25.59 -17.72
C THR A 47 0.90 26.48 -16.51
N GLN A 48 0.12 26.25 -15.44
CA GLN A 48 0.27 26.96 -14.16
C GLN A 48 1.64 26.67 -13.54
N GLN A 49 2.07 25.39 -13.51
CA GLN A 49 3.40 25.01 -13.06
C GLN A 49 4.55 25.62 -13.89
N GLN A 50 4.37 25.86 -15.19
CA GLN A 50 5.38 26.52 -16.01
C GLN A 50 5.47 28.03 -15.72
N ILE A 51 4.34 28.72 -15.54
CA ILE A 51 4.30 30.13 -15.15
C ILE A 51 4.95 30.33 -13.76
N ILE A 52 4.66 29.43 -12.80
CA ILE A 52 5.32 29.35 -11.48
C ILE A 52 6.85 29.32 -11.62
N ARG A 53 7.38 28.45 -12.48
CA ARG A 53 8.82 28.28 -12.70
C ARG A 53 9.46 29.48 -13.41
N GLU A 54 8.76 30.14 -14.34
CA GLU A 54 9.21 31.38 -14.99
C GLU A 54 9.28 32.54 -13.98
N THR A 55 8.23 32.78 -13.19
CA THR A 55 8.22 33.82 -12.14
C THR A 55 9.32 33.60 -11.10
N PHE A 56 9.52 32.35 -10.64
CA PHE A 56 10.63 32.02 -9.74
C PHE A 56 11.98 32.39 -10.36
N HIS A 57 12.20 32.10 -11.65
CA HIS A 57 13.45 32.42 -12.35
C HIS A 57 13.69 33.92 -12.53
N LEU A 58 12.64 34.73 -12.66
CA LEU A 58 12.72 36.18 -12.81
C LEU A 58 12.97 36.92 -11.49
N VAL A 59 12.39 36.46 -10.38
CA VAL A 59 12.53 37.10 -9.05
C VAL A 59 13.77 36.60 -8.30
N SER A 60 13.98 35.28 -8.18
CA SER A 60 14.98 34.68 -7.26
C SER A 60 16.46 34.93 -7.63
N LYS A 61 16.73 35.46 -8.82
CA LYS A 61 18.09 35.68 -9.37
C LYS A 61 18.51 37.16 -9.37
N ARG A 62 17.72 38.05 -8.76
CA ARG A 62 18.01 39.49 -8.70
C ARG A 62 18.73 39.87 -7.40
N ASP A 63 19.59 40.86 -7.52
CA ASP A 63 20.30 41.48 -6.40
C ASP A 63 19.36 42.42 -5.62
N GLU A 64 19.54 42.52 -4.30
CA GLU A 64 18.69 43.32 -3.40
C GLU A 64 18.75 44.83 -3.70
N ASN A 65 19.76 45.30 -4.45
CA ASN A 65 19.94 46.70 -4.83
C ASN A 65 19.17 47.11 -6.11
N VAL A 66 18.30 46.23 -6.65
CA VAL A 66 17.58 46.45 -7.92
C VAL A 66 16.08 46.67 -7.67
N CYS A 67 15.43 47.44 -8.54
CA CYS A 67 14.00 47.74 -8.42
C CYS A 67 13.10 46.49 -8.40
N ASN A 68 12.02 46.63 -7.61
CA ASN A 68 10.97 45.65 -7.32
C ASN A 68 9.97 45.41 -8.48
N PHE A 69 10.28 45.90 -9.69
CA PHE A 69 9.38 45.91 -10.84
C PHE A 69 10.03 45.15 -12.01
N LEU A 70 9.27 44.25 -12.63
CA LEU A 70 9.70 43.39 -13.73
C LEU A 70 8.65 43.40 -14.84
N GLU A 71 9.07 43.32 -16.10
CA GLU A 71 8.16 42.98 -17.21
C GLU A 71 7.79 41.50 -17.17
N GLY A 72 6.60 41.15 -17.66
CA GLY A 72 6.12 39.78 -17.72
C GLY A 72 6.96 38.89 -18.63
N GLY A 73 7.25 37.67 -18.15
CA GLY A 73 7.80 36.58 -18.96
C GLY A 73 6.87 36.15 -20.11
N LEU A 74 7.34 35.23 -20.95
CA LEU A 74 6.67 34.93 -22.23
C LEU A 74 5.38 34.13 -22.04
N LEU A 75 5.33 33.27 -21.01
CA LEU A 75 4.07 32.68 -20.53
C LEU A 75 3.26 33.71 -19.71
N ILE A 76 3.95 34.58 -18.97
CA ILE A 76 3.37 35.63 -18.10
C ILE A 76 2.76 36.83 -18.88
N GLY A 77 2.23 36.60 -20.08
CA GLY A 77 1.66 37.65 -20.94
C GLY A 77 2.67 38.37 -21.84
N GLY A 78 3.87 38.68 -21.33
CA GLY A 78 4.88 39.49 -22.00
C GLY A 78 4.85 40.95 -21.52
N SER A 79 5.18 41.89 -22.41
CA SER A 79 5.19 43.35 -22.19
C SER A 79 3.91 43.93 -21.59
N ASP A 80 2.79 43.25 -21.80
CA ASP A 80 1.46 43.73 -21.45
C ASP A 80 1.18 43.60 -19.94
N ASN A 81 2.01 42.83 -19.21
CA ASN A 81 1.95 42.62 -17.76
C ASN A 81 3.26 43.00 -17.06
N LYS A 82 3.17 43.22 -15.74
CA LYS A 82 4.31 43.42 -14.84
C LYS A 82 4.22 42.50 -13.62
N LEU A 83 5.37 42.05 -13.12
CA LEU A 83 5.49 41.49 -11.78
C LEU A 83 6.03 42.57 -10.84
N ILE A 84 5.31 42.83 -9.76
CA ILE A 84 5.67 43.78 -8.71
C ILE A 84 5.88 42.96 -7.44
N TYR A 85 6.99 43.13 -6.72
CA TYR A 85 7.26 42.32 -5.54
C TYR A 85 7.87 43.08 -4.36
N ARG A 86 7.82 42.49 -3.17
CA ARG A 86 8.50 43.00 -1.99
C ARG A 86 8.97 41.86 -1.09
N HIS A 87 10.17 41.99 -0.54
CA HIS A 87 10.78 40.98 0.33
C HIS A 87 10.64 41.38 1.80
N TYR A 88 10.15 40.47 2.64
CA TYR A 88 10.02 40.63 4.09
C TYR A 88 10.64 39.43 4.81
N ALA A 89 11.72 39.70 5.57
CA ALA A 89 12.56 38.71 6.27
C ALA A 89 13.14 37.60 5.38
N THR A 90 12.32 36.62 4.98
CA THR A 90 12.69 35.58 4.00
C THR A 90 11.59 35.30 2.96
N LEU A 91 10.46 36.00 3.05
CA LEU A 91 9.27 35.85 2.20
C LEU A 91 9.25 36.91 1.09
N TYR A 92 9.16 36.48 -0.17
CA TYR A 92 8.81 37.39 -1.27
C TYR A 92 7.30 37.41 -1.44
N PHE A 93 6.70 38.60 -1.40
CA PHE A 93 5.31 38.88 -1.76
C PHE A 93 5.29 39.44 -3.17
N VAL A 94 4.78 38.70 -4.16
CA VAL A 94 4.77 39.09 -5.58
C VAL A 94 3.33 39.23 -6.06
N PHE A 95 3.04 40.26 -6.87
CA PHE A 95 1.77 40.52 -7.54
C PHE A 95 2.01 40.56 -9.06
N CYS A 96 1.27 39.77 -9.84
CA CYS A 96 1.21 39.93 -11.30
C CYS A 96 0.05 40.88 -11.66
N VAL A 97 0.35 41.97 -12.39
CA VAL A 97 -0.57 43.06 -12.70
C VAL A 97 -0.49 43.46 -14.19
N ASP A 98 -1.49 44.18 -14.70
CA ASP A 98 -1.43 44.79 -16.04
C ASP A 98 -0.37 45.91 -16.08
N SER A 99 0.32 46.07 -17.21
CA SER A 99 1.33 47.11 -17.45
C SER A 99 0.85 48.55 -17.15
N SER A 100 -0.46 48.80 -17.23
CA SER A 100 -1.13 50.08 -16.99
C SER A 100 -1.37 50.43 -15.52
N GLU A 101 -1.18 49.49 -14.58
CA GLU A 101 -1.44 49.71 -13.16
C GLU A 101 -0.32 50.44 -12.40
N SER A 102 -0.68 51.05 -11.27
CA SER A 102 0.23 51.89 -10.47
C SER A 102 1.26 51.06 -9.71
N GLU A 103 2.51 51.08 -10.18
CA GLU A 103 3.65 50.36 -9.58
C GLU A 103 3.82 50.61 -8.07
N LEU A 104 3.57 51.84 -7.61
CA LEU A 104 3.61 52.20 -6.18
C LEU A 104 2.36 51.74 -5.43
N GLY A 105 1.17 51.87 -6.03
CA GLY A 105 -0.09 51.46 -5.40
C GLY A 105 -0.14 49.95 -5.10
N ILE A 106 0.51 49.13 -5.92
CA ILE A 106 0.63 47.68 -5.70
C ILE A 106 1.67 47.36 -4.61
N LEU A 107 2.74 48.15 -4.45
CA LEU A 107 3.67 48.00 -3.32
C LEU A 107 3.04 48.39 -1.97
N ASP A 108 2.13 49.37 -1.98
CA ASP A 108 1.33 49.75 -0.82
C ASP A 108 0.24 48.69 -0.52
N LEU A 109 -0.40 48.11 -1.55
CA LEU A 109 -1.32 46.98 -1.38
C LEU A 109 -0.61 45.74 -0.78
N ILE A 110 0.62 45.47 -1.20
CA ILE A 110 1.49 44.44 -0.60
C ILE A 110 1.81 44.77 0.87
N GLN A 111 2.05 46.03 1.24
CA GLN A 111 2.24 46.46 2.63
C GLN A 111 0.98 46.20 3.46
N VAL A 112 -0.18 46.64 3.00
CA VAL A 112 -1.46 46.48 3.71
C VAL A 112 -1.81 44.99 3.90
N PHE A 113 -1.55 44.14 2.91
CA PHE A 113 -1.78 42.70 3.04
C PHE A 113 -0.89 42.07 4.12
N VAL A 114 0.41 42.40 4.15
CA VAL A 114 1.35 41.90 5.18
C VAL A 114 0.98 42.40 6.58
N GLU A 115 0.60 43.67 6.74
CA GLU A 115 0.14 44.22 8.03
C GLU A 115 -1.21 43.64 8.47
N THR A 116 -2.08 43.26 7.53
CA THR A 116 -3.35 42.59 7.85
C THR A 116 -3.11 41.15 8.30
N LEU A 117 -2.19 40.43 7.66
CA LEU A 117 -1.75 39.10 8.12
C LEU A 117 -1.16 39.17 9.53
N ASP A 118 -0.26 40.12 9.80
CA ASP A 118 0.38 40.29 11.11
C ASP A 118 -0.62 40.52 12.25
N LYS A 119 -1.67 41.31 11.99
CA LYS A 119 -2.82 41.50 12.90
C LYS A 119 -3.66 40.24 13.04
N CYS A 120 -4.00 39.56 11.94
CA CYS A 120 -4.86 38.38 11.94
C CYS A 120 -4.23 37.14 12.60
N PHE A 121 -2.90 37.11 12.80
CA PHE A 121 -2.18 36.00 13.43
C PHE A 121 -1.47 36.38 14.75
N GLU A 122 -1.62 37.62 15.23
CA GLU A 122 -0.99 38.12 16.46
C GLU A 122 0.53 37.93 16.49
N ASN A 123 1.24 38.62 15.57
CA ASN A 123 2.66 38.42 15.16
C ASN A 123 2.81 37.25 14.18
N VAL A 124 2.58 37.50 12.88
CA VAL A 124 2.57 36.43 11.88
C VAL A 124 3.97 35.87 11.61
N CYS A 125 4.12 34.55 11.73
CA CYS A 125 5.30 33.84 11.28
C CYS A 125 5.02 33.06 9.97
N GLU A 126 6.10 32.60 9.34
CA GLU A 126 6.05 31.81 8.11
C GLU A 126 5.21 30.54 8.26
N LEU A 127 5.31 29.84 9.40
CA LEU A 127 4.61 28.57 9.62
C LEU A 127 3.09 28.78 9.67
N ASP A 128 2.62 29.92 10.19
CA ASP A 128 1.20 30.26 10.22
C ASP A 128 0.64 30.41 8.79
N LEU A 129 1.43 30.99 7.88
CA LEU A 129 1.06 31.14 6.47
C LEU A 129 1.07 29.81 5.70
N ILE A 130 1.86 28.83 6.16
CA ILE A 130 1.99 27.48 5.55
C ILE A 130 0.93 26.50 6.11
N PHE A 131 0.59 26.58 7.39
CA PHE A 131 -0.38 25.68 8.03
C PHE A 131 -1.81 26.24 8.09
N HIS A 132 -2.01 27.55 7.82
CA HIS A 132 -3.34 28.19 7.78
C HIS A 132 -3.60 28.89 6.45
N VAL A 133 -3.18 28.26 5.35
CA VAL A 133 -3.33 28.70 3.95
C VAL A 133 -4.75 29.17 3.62
N ASP A 134 -5.79 28.45 4.05
CA ASP A 134 -7.19 28.83 3.78
C ASP A 134 -7.57 30.15 4.46
N LYS A 135 -7.04 30.43 5.65
CA LYS A 135 -7.22 31.70 6.35
C LYS A 135 -6.47 32.84 5.66
N VAL A 136 -5.28 32.57 5.10
CA VAL A 136 -4.55 33.52 4.24
C VAL A 136 -5.36 33.84 2.97
N HIS A 137 -6.01 32.83 2.38
CA HIS A 137 -6.91 33.01 1.24
C HIS A 137 -8.15 33.83 1.57
N ASN A 138 -8.79 33.60 2.72
CA ASN A 138 -9.94 34.41 3.14
C ASN A 138 -9.55 35.88 3.37
N ILE A 139 -8.42 36.13 4.05
CA ILE A 139 -7.89 37.50 4.23
C ILE A 139 -7.59 38.18 2.89
N LEU A 140 -7.03 37.44 1.92
CA LEU A 140 -6.77 37.96 0.58
C LEU A 140 -8.06 38.22 -0.22
N ALA A 141 -9.08 37.37 -0.09
CA ALA A 141 -10.34 37.49 -0.81
C ALA A 141 -11.17 38.70 -0.37
N GLU A 142 -11.13 39.06 0.92
CA GLU A 142 -11.73 40.31 1.44
C GLU A 142 -11.01 41.56 0.91
N MET A 143 -9.69 41.48 0.68
CA MET A 143 -8.92 42.58 0.09
C MET A 143 -9.07 42.68 -1.43
N VAL A 144 -9.09 41.54 -2.14
CA VAL A 144 -9.04 41.48 -3.61
C VAL A 144 -9.87 40.31 -4.14
N MET A 145 -10.87 40.59 -4.98
CA MET A 145 -11.74 39.57 -5.57
C MET A 145 -11.96 39.83 -7.06
N GLY A 146 -11.80 38.79 -7.89
CA GLY A 146 -11.90 38.92 -9.35
C GLY A 146 -10.87 39.89 -9.97
N GLY A 147 -9.74 40.11 -9.30
CA GLY A 147 -8.71 41.10 -9.64
C GLY A 147 -8.93 42.48 -9.01
N MET A 148 -10.19 42.86 -8.75
CA MET A 148 -10.52 44.18 -8.17
C MET A 148 -10.14 44.25 -6.70
N VAL A 149 -9.44 45.32 -6.31
CA VAL A 149 -9.25 45.66 -4.89
C VAL A 149 -10.60 46.09 -4.31
N LEU A 150 -11.05 45.38 -3.28
CA LEU A 150 -12.33 45.63 -2.60
C LEU A 150 -12.12 46.51 -1.37
N GLU A 151 -11.19 46.15 -0.50
CA GLU A 151 -10.94 46.85 0.76
C GLU A 151 -9.43 46.95 1.07
N THR A 152 -9.04 48.05 1.72
CA THR A 152 -7.67 48.33 2.17
C THR A 152 -7.62 48.83 3.63
N ASN A 153 -8.76 49.13 4.25
CA ASN A 153 -8.86 49.39 5.68
C ASN A 153 -8.69 48.09 6.48
N MET A 154 -7.47 47.82 6.92
CA MET A 154 -7.09 46.67 7.76
C MET A 154 -8.08 46.37 8.90
N ASN A 155 -8.66 47.41 9.52
CA ASN A 155 -9.53 47.24 10.68
C ASN A 155 -10.90 46.66 10.29
N GLU A 156 -11.39 46.97 9.08
CA GLU A 156 -12.64 46.41 8.55
C GLU A 156 -12.42 44.97 8.06
N ILE A 157 -11.32 44.71 7.36
CA ILE A 157 -10.92 43.35 6.93
C ILE A 157 -10.77 42.41 8.14
N VAL A 158 -10.01 42.81 9.16
CA VAL A 158 -9.88 42.04 10.41
C VAL A 158 -11.24 41.82 11.03
N THR A 159 -12.14 42.82 11.07
CA THR A 159 -13.48 42.68 11.66
C THR A 159 -14.37 41.66 10.92
N GLN A 160 -14.31 41.59 9.59
CA GLN A 160 -15.07 40.59 8.81
C GLN A 160 -14.52 39.17 9.02
N ILE A 161 -13.19 39.00 8.94
CA ILE A 161 -12.54 37.72 9.22
C ILE A 161 -12.86 37.24 10.64
N ASP A 162 -12.90 38.16 11.60
CA ASP A 162 -13.25 37.85 12.99
C ASP A 162 -14.75 37.59 13.21
N ALA A 163 -15.63 38.03 12.31
CA ALA A 163 -17.04 37.66 12.29
C ALA A 163 -17.24 36.26 11.68
N GLN A 164 -16.52 35.94 10.60
CA GLN A 164 -16.51 34.63 9.97
C GLN A 164 -15.96 33.54 10.93
N ASN A 165 -14.83 33.80 11.59
CA ASN A 165 -14.26 32.95 12.64
C ASN A 165 -15.24 32.68 13.80
N LYS A 166 -16.19 33.58 14.06
CA LYS A 166 -17.23 33.43 15.09
C LYS A 166 -18.44 32.64 14.59
N LEU A 167 -18.79 32.75 13.30
CA LEU A 167 -19.82 31.93 12.67
C LEU A 167 -19.41 30.46 12.64
N GLU A 168 -18.20 30.14 12.16
CA GLU A 168 -17.66 28.77 12.12
C GLU A 168 -17.63 28.13 13.52
N LYS A 169 -17.21 28.89 14.54
CA LYS A 169 -17.25 28.46 15.96
C LYS A 169 -18.67 28.29 16.51
N SER A 170 -19.66 28.99 15.97
CA SER A 170 -21.07 28.84 16.36
C SER A 170 -21.73 27.60 15.74
N GLU A 171 -21.36 27.25 14.51
CA GLU A 171 -21.80 26.02 13.83
C GLU A 171 -21.16 24.79 14.49
N ALA A 172 -19.86 24.84 14.80
CA ALA A 172 -19.18 23.81 15.59
C ALA A 172 -19.82 23.63 17.00
N GLY A 173 -20.29 24.71 17.62
CA GLY A 173 -20.98 24.68 18.92
C GLY A 173 -22.38 24.05 18.88
N LEU A 174 -23.05 24.06 17.71
CA LEU A 174 -24.40 23.49 17.55
C LEU A 174 -24.41 21.95 17.49
N ALA A 175 -23.29 21.32 17.16
CA ALA A 175 -23.15 19.86 17.16
C ALA A 175 -23.18 19.22 18.57
N GLY A 176 -23.08 20.02 19.64
CA GLY A 176 -22.90 19.54 21.02
C GLY A 176 -24.13 19.56 21.94
N ALA A 177 -25.34 19.89 21.46
CA ALA A 177 -26.50 20.17 22.32
C ALA A 177 -27.70 19.21 22.12
N PRO A 178 -28.33 18.70 23.21
CA PRO A 178 -29.45 17.76 23.09
C PRO A 178 -30.76 18.42 22.60
N ALA A 179 -31.57 17.64 21.88
CA ALA A 179 -32.67 18.08 21.01
C ALA A 179 -33.93 18.64 21.72
N ARG A 180 -33.80 19.71 22.53
CA ARG A 180 -34.93 20.47 23.10
C ARG A 180 -34.89 21.99 22.89
N ALA A 181 -33.83 22.55 22.29
CA ALA A 181 -33.71 23.99 22.04
C ALA A 181 -34.33 24.48 20.71
N VAL A 182 -34.63 23.57 19.77
CA VAL A 182 -34.92 23.89 18.35
C VAL A 182 -36.22 24.71 18.15
N SER A 183 -37.14 24.78 19.11
CA SER A 183 -38.39 25.56 18.94
C SER A 183 -38.25 27.07 19.14
N ALA A 184 -37.07 27.58 19.53
CA ALA A 184 -36.89 29.00 19.89
C ALA A 184 -36.39 29.89 18.74
N VAL A 185 -35.67 29.34 17.75
CA VAL A 185 -34.92 30.13 16.75
C VAL A 185 -35.79 30.55 15.55
N LYS A 186 -37.06 30.14 15.50
CA LYS A 186 -37.96 30.39 14.35
C LYS A 186 -38.50 31.83 14.22
N ASN A 187 -38.10 32.74 15.10
CA ASN A 187 -38.62 34.12 15.21
C ASN A 187 -37.50 35.19 15.26
N MET A 188 -36.56 35.17 14.31
CA MET A 188 -35.71 36.33 14.03
C MET A 188 -35.80 36.70 12.55
N ASN A 189 -36.22 37.95 12.29
CA ASN A 189 -36.26 38.49 10.93
C ASN A 189 -34.84 38.81 10.46
N LEU A 190 -34.45 38.28 9.30
CA LEU A 190 -33.29 38.78 8.57
C LEU A 190 -33.61 40.18 8.01
N PRO A 191 -32.71 41.17 8.15
CA PRO A 191 -32.87 42.46 7.47
C PRO A 191 -32.57 42.33 5.96
N GLU A 192 -33.32 43.04 5.13
CA GLU A 192 -33.05 43.10 3.69
C GLU A 192 -31.77 43.89 3.40
N ILE A 193 -30.84 43.31 2.62
CA ILE A 193 -29.64 44.02 2.14
C ILE A 193 -30.04 44.91 0.95
N PRO A 194 -29.80 46.25 1.00
CA PRO A 194 -30.24 47.14 -0.07
C PRO A 194 -29.43 46.95 -1.36
N ARG A 195 -30.12 46.79 -2.49
CA ARG A 195 -29.53 47.05 -3.81
C ARG A 195 -29.41 48.56 -4.03
N ASN A 196 -28.20 49.11 -3.95
CA ASN A 196 -27.70 50.24 -4.78
C ASN A 196 -26.34 50.75 -4.28
N ILE A 197 -25.28 50.60 -5.10
CA ILE A 197 -24.13 51.50 -5.12
C ILE A 197 -23.89 51.87 -6.60
N ASN A 198 -23.61 53.14 -6.88
CA ASN A 198 -23.45 53.66 -8.24
C ASN A 198 -22.06 53.39 -8.80
N ILE A 199 -21.99 53.12 -10.11
CA ILE A 199 -20.75 52.95 -10.86
C ILE A 199 -20.11 54.32 -11.12
N ALA A 200 -18.82 54.45 -10.83
CA ALA A 200 -17.94 55.51 -11.31
C ALA A 200 -16.71 54.88 -12.00
N ALA A 201 -15.98 55.67 -12.79
CA ALA A 201 -14.95 55.21 -13.74
C ALA A 201 -13.98 54.13 -13.18
N ALA A 202 -13.84 53.03 -13.91
CA ALA A 202 -13.07 51.87 -13.49
C ALA A 202 -11.61 51.88 -13.98
N HIS A 203 -10.73 51.30 -13.17
CA HIS A 203 -9.45 50.72 -13.58
C HIS A 203 -9.47 49.22 -13.23
N HIS A 204 -8.78 48.40 -14.01
CA HIS A 204 -8.85 46.93 -13.93
C HIS A 204 -7.53 46.34 -13.48
N VAL A 205 -7.35 46.28 -12.17
CA VAL A 205 -6.21 45.58 -11.57
C VAL A 205 -6.33 44.08 -11.86
N HIS A 206 -5.27 43.48 -12.38
CA HIS A 206 -5.04 42.04 -12.24
C HIS A 206 -4.19 41.82 -10.98
N VAL A 207 -4.54 40.81 -10.19
CA VAL A 207 -3.80 40.48 -8.95
C VAL A 207 -3.61 38.97 -8.89
N THR A 208 -2.41 38.55 -8.52
CA THR A 208 -2.05 37.14 -8.26
C THR A 208 -0.93 37.16 -7.25
N VAL A 209 -1.26 36.80 -6.00
CA VAL A 209 -0.35 36.96 -4.86
C VAL A 209 0.46 35.69 -4.64
N ILE A 210 1.78 35.85 -4.61
CA ILE A 210 2.75 34.78 -4.34
C ILE A 210 3.46 35.11 -3.03
N ILE A 211 3.57 34.15 -2.11
CA ILE A 211 4.29 34.29 -0.82
C ILE A 211 5.40 33.23 -0.77
N CYS A 212 6.68 33.62 -0.66
CA CYS A 212 7.81 32.74 -1.06
C CYS A 212 8.98 32.67 -0.04
N LYS A 213 9.12 31.62 0.81
CA LYS A 213 10.37 31.42 1.59
C LYS A 213 11.38 30.53 0.88
N ARG A 214 12.27 31.12 0.08
CA ARG A 214 13.45 30.49 -0.56
C ARG A 214 13.21 29.20 -1.39
N LEU A 215 12.00 28.65 -1.40
CA LEU A 215 11.51 27.45 -2.10
C LEU A 215 9.98 27.30 -1.87
N ILE A 216 9.15 28.16 -2.49
CA ILE A 216 7.67 28.00 -2.62
C ILE A 216 7.14 29.12 -3.55
N ILE A 217 6.34 28.81 -4.58
CA ILE A 217 5.65 29.77 -5.49
C ILE A 217 4.37 29.13 -6.09
N GLY A 218 3.27 29.87 -6.16
CA GLY A 218 2.04 29.57 -6.94
C GLY A 218 1.66 30.75 -7.86
N VAL A 219 1.12 30.51 -9.08
CA VAL A 219 0.73 31.59 -10.03
C VAL A 219 -0.46 31.14 -10.92
N VAL A 220 -1.36 32.08 -11.22
CA VAL A 220 -2.49 31.95 -12.17
C VAL A 220 -2.39 33.07 -13.22
N MET A 221 -2.93 32.85 -14.43
CA MET A 221 -2.99 33.90 -15.47
C MET A 221 -4.10 33.69 -16.51
N MET A 222 -4.58 34.80 -17.09
CA MET A 222 -5.42 34.83 -18.30
C MET A 222 -4.80 35.78 -19.35
N LYS A 223 -5.14 35.60 -20.64
CA LYS A 223 -4.54 36.38 -21.73
C LYS A 223 -5.54 36.71 -22.85
N VAL A 224 -5.66 37.99 -23.18
CA VAL A 224 -6.34 38.50 -24.38
C VAL A 224 -5.32 39.26 -25.23
N LYS A 225 -5.58 39.48 -26.53
CA LYS A 225 -4.55 39.58 -27.56
C LYS A 225 -4.60 40.88 -28.37
N ARG A 226 -3.48 41.61 -28.49
CA ARG A 226 -3.19 42.43 -29.69
C ARG A 226 -1.69 42.48 -30.08
N HIS A 227 -1.19 43.56 -30.70
CA HIS A 227 -0.19 43.44 -31.78
C HIS A 227 0.92 44.50 -31.86
N LEU A 228 2.14 43.99 -32.15
CA LEU A 228 3.21 44.51 -33.03
C LEU A 228 4.37 45.41 -32.52
N HIS A 229 5.58 44.93 -32.87
CA HIS A 229 6.82 45.64 -33.33
C HIS A 229 8.01 46.00 -32.39
N HIS A 230 9.10 45.22 -32.60
CA HIS A 230 10.50 45.63 -32.89
C HIS A 230 11.46 46.30 -31.85
N SER A 231 12.53 45.55 -31.50
CA SER A 231 13.98 45.92 -31.58
C SER A 231 14.59 47.02 -30.67
N SER A 232 15.88 47.02 -30.26
CA SER A 232 16.98 46.01 -30.22
C SER A 232 18.26 46.56 -29.52
N ALA A 233 18.98 45.73 -28.73
CA ALA A 233 20.36 45.95 -28.17
C ALA A 233 20.52 47.19 -27.22
N THR A 234 21.67 47.61 -26.64
CA THR A 234 23.16 47.35 -26.72
C THR A 234 23.82 47.96 -25.42
N THR A 235 25.04 47.76 -24.88
CA THR A 235 26.28 46.95 -25.16
C THR A 235 27.22 46.90 -23.91
N GLY A 236 27.95 45.78 -23.68
CA GLY A 236 29.37 45.78 -23.24
C GLY A 236 29.77 45.79 -21.72
N PRO A 237 31.04 45.44 -21.35
CA PRO A 237 31.45 45.14 -19.95
C PRO A 237 32.80 45.75 -19.42
N VAL A 238 33.00 45.72 -18.08
CA VAL A 238 34.29 45.83 -17.32
C VAL A 238 34.07 45.08 -15.97
N THR A 239 34.80 44.11 -15.40
CA THR A 239 36.23 43.68 -15.26
C THR A 239 36.95 44.25 -14.02
N VAL A 240 37.52 43.38 -13.14
CA VAL A 240 38.88 43.47 -12.46
C VAL A 240 39.01 42.69 -11.11
N MET A 241 39.94 41.72 -11.10
CA MET A 241 40.86 41.15 -10.06
C MET A 241 40.49 40.92 -8.56
N GLU A 242 40.47 39.62 -8.20
CA GLU A 242 41.33 38.85 -7.24
C GLU A 242 41.85 39.40 -5.87
N GLY A 243 41.95 38.48 -4.87
CA GLY A 243 42.54 38.79 -3.55
C GLY A 243 42.75 37.65 -2.50
N SER A 244 43.45 36.55 -2.84
CA SER A 244 44.23 35.66 -1.92
C SER A 244 43.54 34.83 -0.78
N ARG A 245 44.20 33.73 -0.34
CA ARG A 245 43.82 32.79 0.75
C ARG A 245 45.02 32.49 1.67
N GLN A 246 44.81 32.11 2.95
CA GLN A 246 45.59 31.03 3.62
C GLN A 246 45.04 30.55 4.99
N ILE A 247 45.68 29.47 5.51
CA ILE A 247 45.57 28.81 6.85
C ILE A 247 44.40 27.82 7.05
N GLN A 248 44.74 26.59 7.48
CA GLN A 248 43.82 25.52 7.93
C GLN A 248 44.57 24.45 8.76
N GLN A 249 43.85 23.73 9.63
CA GLN A 249 44.18 22.45 10.32
C GLN A 249 45.32 22.40 11.35
N GLU A 250 44.95 22.07 12.60
CA GLU A 250 45.63 21.06 13.43
C GLU A 250 44.67 20.54 14.55
N LEU A 251 45.12 19.57 15.36
CA LEU A 251 44.45 18.97 16.54
C LEU A 251 43.17 18.13 16.32
N CYS A 252 43.33 16.79 16.35
CA CYS A 252 42.40 15.88 17.05
C CYS A 252 43.08 14.51 17.31
N GLY A 253 43.12 14.07 18.57
CA GLY A 253 43.75 12.81 19.01
C GLY A 253 43.58 12.60 20.51
N GLU A 254 43.73 11.35 20.96
CA GLU A 254 43.55 10.88 22.35
C GLU A 254 42.15 11.07 22.97
N SER A 255 41.29 10.03 22.90
CA SER A 255 40.36 9.59 23.98
C SER A 255 39.38 8.50 23.50
N ILE A 256 39.78 7.22 23.50
CA ILE A 256 38.84 6.08 23.36
C ILE A 256 39.25 4.97 24.34
N GLN A 257 38.84 5.08 25.61
CA GLN A 257 38.99 3.99 26.59
C GLN A 257 37.95 4.01 27.74
N MET A 258 36.70 4.39 27.46
CA MET A 258 35.57 4.27 28.40
C MET A 258 34.27 3.89 27.67
N PHE A 259 33.94 2.59 27.63
CA PHE A 259 32.65 2.09 27.08
C PHE A 259 32.09 0.91 27.89
N ILE A 260 31.92 1.11 29.21
CA ILE A 260 31.07 0.23 30.05
C ILE A 260 30.30 1.10 31.07
N LYS A 261 29.09 1.54 30.72
CA LYS A 261 28.01 1.93 31.67
C LYS A 261 26.67 2.22 30.99
N HIS A 262 25.60 2.08 31.78
CA HIS A 262 24.22 2.47 31.47
C HIS A 262 24.09 3.96 31.10
N PRO A 263 22.99 4.38 30.43
CA PRO A 263 22.72 5.79 30.13
C PRO A 263 22.80 6.68 31.38
N GLY A 264 23.33 7.89 31.19
CA GLY A 264 23.56 8.83 32.29
C GLY A 264 22.25 9.49 32.72
N GLN A 265 21.71 9.11 33.87
CA GLN A 265 20.58 9.79 34.50
C GLN A 265 21.07 10.94 35.41
N SER A 266 20.35 12.06 35.37
CA SER A 266 20.57 13.22 36.23
C SER A 266 19.25 13.92 36.55
N GLU A 267 19.12 14.52 37.73
CA GLU A 267 17.97 15.36 38.05
C GLU A 267 18.17 16.77 37.52
N LYS A 268 17.10 17.37 36.97
CA LYS A 268 17.03 18.80 36.64
C LYS A 268 15.73 19.38 37.17
N GLU A 269 15.83 20.49 37.88
CA GLU A 269 14.68 21.24 38.40
C GLU A 269 14.27 22.31 37.39
N ASP A 270 12.96 22.48 37.16
CA ASP A 270 12.43 23.54 36.29
C ASP A 270 12.11 24.84 37.05
N VAL A 271 11.65 25.85 36.33
CA VAL A 271 11.39 27.20 36.87
C VAL A 271 10.25 27.22 37.92
N ASN A 272 9.44 26.16 37.98
CA ASN A 272 8.32 26.00 38.91
C ASN A 272 8.67 25.06 40.10
N GLY A 273 9.89 24.51 40.15
CA GLY A 273 10.31 23.54 41.16
C GLY A 273 9.95 22.08 40.84
N SER A 274 9.49 21.77 39.62
CA SER A 274 9.24 20.37 39.24
C SER A 274 10.56 19.66 38.93
N LYS A 275 10.74 18.46 39.48
CA LYS A 275 11.93 17.62 39.23
C LYS A 275 11.73 16.72 38.02
N TRP A 276 12.63 16.85 37.05
CA TRP A 276 12.70 16.03 35.84
C TRP A 276 13.92 15.11 35.88
N THR A 277 13.75 13.87 35.42
CA THR A 277 14.88 12.96 35.17
C THR A 277 15.36 13.15 33.73
N VAL A 278 16.60 13.61 33.56
CA VAL A 278 17.26 13.75 32.27
C VAL A 278 18.07 12.49 32.01
N THR A 279 17.68 11.71 31.01
CA THR A 279 18.36 10.48 30.58
C THR A 279 19.19 10.75 29.33
N THR A 280 20.51 10.62 29.43
CA THR A 280 21.46 10.80 28.32
C THR A 280 21.83 9.44 27.71
N PHE A 281 21.47 9.26 26.44
CA PHE A 281 21.83 8.08 25.65
C PHE A 281 23.25 8.18 25.06
N HIS A 282 23.82 7.04 24.67
CA HIS A 282 25.07 7.01 23.90
C HIS A 282 24.86 7.54 22.47
N THR A 283 25.87 8.20 21.91
CA THR A 283 25.82 8.70 20.52
C THR A 283 25.57 7.54 19.55
N THR A 284 24.55 7.67 18.70
CA THR A 284 24.26 6.67 17.67
C THR A 284 25.35 6.63 16.60
N PRO A 285 25.46 5.52 15.85
CA PRO A 285 26.28 5.50 14.65
C PRO A 285 25.67 6.33 13.51
N HIS A 286 26.39 6.43 12.39
CA HIS A 286 25.86 7.05 11.18
C HIS A 286 24.65 6.26 10.65
N MET A 287 23.47 6.89 10.71
CA MET A 287 22.16 6.34 10.35
C MET A 287 21.33 7.36 9.57
N PRO A 288 20.39 6.92 8.70
CA PRO A 288 19.37 7.80 8.16
C PRO A 288 18.42 8.29 9.27
N THR A 289 17.79 9.44 9.06
CA THR A 289 16.93 10.09 10.07
C THR A 289 15.63 9.36 10.37
N TYR A 290 15.15 8.51 9.44
CA TYR A 290 13.87 7.81 9.60
C TYR A 290 13.89 6.72 10.69
N LEU A 291 15.08 6.26 11.09
CA LEU A 291 15.30 5.23 12.13
C LEU A 291 15.50 5.81 13.54
N ALA A 292 15.33 7.12 13.72
CA ALA A 292 15.63 7.81 14.97
C ALA A 292 14.44 7.76 15.95
N ALA A 293 14.38 6.73 16.79
CA ALA A 293 13.31 6.53 17.76
C ALA A 293 13.73 6.78 19.22
N PHE A 294 12.76 7.23 20.02
CA PHE A 294 12.79 7.24 21.48
C PHE A 294 11.36 7.00 21.99
N VAL A 295 11.21 6.33 23.13
CA VAL A 295 9.91 6.10 23.77
C VAL A 295 10.00 6.52 25.24
N ILE A 296 8.94 7.16 25.74
CA ILE A 296 8.75 7.50 27.15
C ILE A 296 7.49 6.77 27.62
N CYS A 297 7.67 5.74 28.43
CA CYS A 297 6.61 4.89 28.96
C CYS A 297 6.97 4.44 30.38
N ASP A 298 6.02 3.88 31.13
CA ASP A 298 6.24 3.28 32.44
C ASP A 298 6.38 1.74 32.38
N TYR A 299 6.66 1.18 31.20
CA TYR A 299 6.66 -0.25 30.91
C TYR A 299 7.76 -1.02 31.64
N GLU A 300 7.55 -2.33 31.75
CA GLU A 300 8.54 -3.29 32.25
C GLU A 300 9.09 -4.13 31.10
N HIS A 301 10.12 -4.93 31.36
CA HIS A 301 10.73 -5.79 30.36
C HIS A 301 11.23 -7.12 30.93
N ILE A 302 11.25 -8.12 30.05
CA ILE A 302 12.05 -9.33 30.19
C ILE A 302 13.29 -9.23 29.30
N GLY A 303 14.37 -9.96 29.61
CA GLY A 303 15.58 -9.91 28.81
C GLY A 303 16.51 -11.10 28.93
N ARG A 304 17.38 -11.27 27.93
CA ARG A 304 18.41 -12.31 27.84
C ARG A 304 19.73 -11.72 27.35
N ILE A 305 20.83 -12.42 27.59
CA ILE A 305 22.11 -12.12 26.94
C ILE A 305 22.36 -13.16 25.85
N GLU A 306 22.50 -12.72 24.61
CA GLU A 306 22.79 -13.55 23.44
C GLU A 306 24.12 -13.09 22.83
N ARG A 307 25.11 -13.99 22.72
CA ARG A 307 26.46 -13.67 22.18
C ARG A 307 27.13 -12.41 22.78
N GLY A 308 26.80 -12.09 24.04
CA GLY A 308 27.30 -10.91 24.75
C GLY A 308 26.52 -9.61 24.51
N LYS A 309 25.43 -9.62 23.73
CA LYS A 309 24.48 -8.50 23.60
C LYS A 309 23.27 -8.68 24.51
N GLU A 310 22.77 -7.58 25.04
CA GLU A 310 21.54 -7.53 25.84
C GLU A 310 20.30 -7.43 24.94
N ILE A 311 19.40 -8.41 24.99
CA ILE A 311 18.12 -8.36 24.25
C ILE A 311 17.00 -8.19 25.29
N ARG A 312 16.15 -7.17 25.12
CA ARG A 312 15.00 -6.90 26.00
C ARG A 312 13.71 -6.74 25.22
N ILE A 313 12.63 -7.35 25.70
CA ILE A 313 11.26 -7.15 25.20
C ILE A 313 10.50 -6.32 26.24
N TRP A 314 10.02 -5.15 25.83
CA TRP A 314 9.27 -4.19 26.65
C TRP A 314 7.78 -4.24 26.31
N ALA A 315 6.93 -4.24 27.33
CA ALA A 315 5.47 -4.19 27.20
C ALA A 315 4.82 -3.65 28.48
N ARG A 316 3.49 -3.48 28.45
CA ARG A 316 2.69 -3.15 29.63
C ARG A 316 2.94 -4.17 30.76
N LYS A 317 2.88 -3.69 32.01
CA LYS A 317 3.29 -4.46 33.20
C LYS A 317 2.51 -5.74 33.41
N ASP A 318 1.21 -5.72 33.13
CA ASP A 318 0.34 -6.88 33.13
C ASP A 318 0.78 -7.89 32.07
N ALA A 319 0.99 -7.46 30.83
CA ALA A 319 1.45 -8.35 29.76
C ALA A 319 2.85 -8.98 30.01
N ILE A 320 3.75 -8.27 30.71
CA ILE A 320 5.02 -8.82 31.19
C ILE A 320 4.80 -9.83 32.32
N ALA A 321 3.97 -9.52 33.31
CA ALA A 321 3.68 -10.40 34.45
C ALA A 321 2.94 -11.69 34.05
N ASP A 322 2.10 -11.63 33.03
CA ASP A 322 1.38 -12.78 32.46
C ASP A 322 2.26 -13.65 31.52
N GLY A 323 3.50 -13.23 31.25
CA GLY A 323 4.47 -13.96 30.41
C GLY A 323 4.27 -13.77 28.90
N ASN A 324 3.46 -12.80 28.46
CA ASN A 324 3.05 -12.66 27.06
C ASN A 324 4.22 -12.29 26.11
N ALA A 325 5.35 -11.82 26.65
CA ALA A 325 6.56 -11.49 25.89
C ALA A 325 7.54 -12.68 25.72
N ASP A 326 7.36 -13.79 26.46
CA ASP A 326 8.35 -14.87 26.54
C ASP A 326 8.62 -15.52 25.18
N PHE A 327 7.60 -15.67 24.32
CA PHE A 327 7.78 -16.25 22.98
C PHE A 327 8.72 -15.39 22.11
N ALA A 328 8.50 -14.07 22.09
CA ALA A 328 9.36 -13.13 21.35
C ALA A 328 10.81 -13.16 21.87
N LEU A 329 11.01 -13.14 23.20
CA LEU A 329 12.36 -13.22 23.80
C LEU A 329 13.06 -14.55 23.47
N ASN A 330 12.30 -15.64 23.38
CA ASN A 330 12.84 -16.96 23.06
C ASN A 330 13.31 -17.09 21.61
N ILE A 331 12.58 -16.51 20.63
CA ILE A 331 12.97 -16.55 19.20
C ILE A 331 13.99 -15.48 18.80
N THR A 332 13.94 -14.28 19.39
CA THR A 332 14.77 -13.12 18.97
C THR A 332 16.27 -13.42 19.02
N GLY A 333 16.75 -14.03 20.12
CA GLY A 333 18.17 -14.39 20.28
C GLY A 333 18.67 -15.38 19.20
N PRO A 334 18.01 -16.54 19.04
CA PRO A 334 18.29 -17.47 17.95
C PRO A 334 18.24 -16.85 16.55
N ILE A 335 17.28 -15.96 16.25
CA ILE A 335 17.18 -15.29 14.95
C ILE A 335 18.42 -14.42 14.70
N PHE A 336 18.82 -13.58 15.66
CA PHE A 336 20.09 -12.84 15.58
C PHE A 336 21.28 -13.80 15.38
N SER A 337 21.39 -14.84 16.21
CA SER A 337 22.47 -15.84 16.12
C SER A 337 22.54 -16.54 14.75
N PHE A 338 21.41 -16.94 14.18
CA PHE A 338 21.33 -17.59 12.85
C PHE A 338 21.75 -16.64 11.73
N LEU A 339 21.23 -15.41 11.75
CA LEU A 339 21.61 -14.40 10.76
C LEU A 339 23.11 -14.12 10.88
N GLU A 340 23.61 -13.81 12.07
CA GLU A 340 25.04 -13.59 12.31
C GLU A 340 25.94 -14.70 11.73
N ASP A 341 25.51 -15.95 11.75
CA ASP A 341 26.29 -17.05 11.14
C ASP A 341 26.10 -17.16 9.62
N LEU A 342 24.88 -16.92 9.10
CA LEU A 342 24.50 -17.09 7.70
C LEU A 342 25.33 -16.23 6.74
N PHE A 343 25.52 -14.93 7.03
CA PHE A 343 26.49 -14.12 6.28
C PHE A 343 27.87 -14.09 6.97
N ASN A 344 28.02 -14.64 8.18
CA ASN A 344 29.21 -14.51 9.06
C ASN A 344 29.47 -13.02 9.40
N ILE A 345 28.57 -12.39 10.17
CA ILE A 345 28.46 -10.95 10.40
C ILE A 345 27.83 -10.62 11.76
N SER A 346 28.60 -10.07 12.71
CA SER A 346 28.09 -9.73 14.06
C SER A 346 27.11 -8.56 14.12
N TYR A 347 26.04 -8.69 14.92
CA TYR A 347 25.26 -7.57 15.44
C TYR A 347 26.14 -6.69 16.38
N PRO A 348 25.83 -5.40 16.62
CA PRO A 348 26.90 -4.43 16.92
C PRO A 348 26.63 -3.35 17.97
N LEU A 349 25.37 -3.12 18.31
CA LEU A 349 24.95 -2.31 19.43
C LEU A 349 25.06 -3.24 20.65
N PRO A 350 25.44 -2.73 21.84
CA PRO A 350 25.55 -3.58 23.03
C PRO A 350 24.19 -4.14 23.47
N LYS A 351 23.08 -3.57 22.96
CA LYS A 351 21.71 -3.97 23.24
C LYS A 351 20.83 -3.95 21.99
N THR A 352 19.76 -4.72 22.02
CA THR A 352 18.55 -4.56 21.22
C THR A 352 17.37 -4.45 22.17
N ASP A 353 16.62 -3.34 22.09
CA ASP A 353 15.28 -3.26 22.68
C ASP A 353 14.25 -3.56 21.59
N ILE A 354 13.20 -4.29 21.96
CA ILE A 354 11.97 -4.43 21.17
C ILE A 354 10.82 -3.99 22.09
N ILE A 355 9.90 -3.16 21.60
CA ILE A 355 8.77 -2.66 22.38
C ILE A 355 7.44 -2.91 21.67
N ALA A 356 6.49 -3.48 22.40
CA ALA A 356 5.10 -3.62 21.98
C ALA A 356 4.29 -2.38 22.42
N LEU A 357 3.51 -1.80 21.52
CA LEU A 357 2.60 -0.67 21.78
C LEU A 357 1.14 -1.12 21.57
N PRO A 358 0.17 -0.68 22.39
CA PRO A 358 -1.23 -1.12 22.31
C PRO A 358 -1.93 -0.88 20.97
N THR A 359 -1.48 0.12 20.21
CA THR A 359 -1.92 0.46 18.86
C THR A 359 -0.73 1.04 18.11
N PHE A 360 -0.33 0.46 16.99
CA PHE A 360 0.71 1.02 16.13
C PHE A 360 0.39 0.83 14.63
N ASP A 361 -0.06 1.89 13.98
CA ASP A 361 -0.61 1.91 12.61
C ASP A 361 0.31 1.24 11.57
N ASN A 362 1.62 1.43 11.69
CA ASN A 362 2.63 0.85 10.79
C ASN A 362 2.89 -0.65 11.04
N ARG A 363 2.26 -1.26 12.05
CA ARG A 363 2.37 -2.67 12.49
C ARG A 363 3.72 -3.06 13.10
N ALA A 364 4.83 -2.74 12.43
CA ALA A 364 6.19 -2.86 12.95
C ALA A 364 7.09 -1.76 12.37
N MET A 365 8.27 -1.52 12.95
CA MET A 365 9.23 -0.51 12.48
C MET A 365 10.65 -0.79 12.97
N GLU A 366 11.63 -0.70 12.07
CA GLU A 366 12.97 -1.26 12.26
C GLU A 366 13.97 -0.33 12.99
N ASN A 367 13.49 0.61 13.81
CA ASN A 367 14.35 1.65 14.41
C ASN A 367 15.56 1.08 15.17
N TRP A 368 16.72 1.74 15.07
CA TRP A 368 18.00 1.04 15.27
C TRP A 368 18.25 0.61 16.72
N GLY A 369 18.11 -0.69 16.99
CA GLY A 369 18.18 -1.25 18.34
C GLY A 369 17.02 -0.84 19.27
N LEU A 370 15.92 -0.31 18.73
CA LEU A 370 14.64 -0.05 19.42
C LEU A 370 13.50 -0.38 18.44
N LEU A 371 13.31 -1.66 18.15
CA LEU A 371 12.28 -2.13 17.22
C LEU A 371 10.92 -1.86 17.85
N ILE A 372 9.98 -1.31 17.09
CA ILE A 372 8.62 -1.02 17.56
C ILE A 372 7.65 -1.99 16.90
N PHE A 373 6.71 -2.53 17.67
CA PHE A 373 5.68 -3.46 17.22
C PHE A 373 4.31 -3.04 17.77
N ASP A 374 3.25 -3.36 17.05
CA ASP A 374 1.91 -3.48 17.64
C ASP A 374 1.84 -4.68 18.60
N GLU A 375 1.11 -4.56 19.72
CA GLU A 375 0.95 -5.63 20.72
C GLU A 375 0.44 -6.94 20.12
N SER A 376 -0.44 -6.90 19.12
CA SER A 376 -1.00 -8.10 18.47
C SER A 376 0.04 -8.92 17.69
N LEU A 377 1.19 -8.31 17.35
CA LEU A 377 2.21 -8.85 16.44
C LEU A 377 3.53 -9.21 17.14
N LEU A 378 3.64 -8.93 18.44
CA LEU A 378 4.77 -9.36 19.28
C LEU A 378 4.34 -10.23 20.47
N LEU A 379 3.16 -9.99 21.04
CA LEU A 379 2.73 -10.63 22.29
C LEU A 379 1.87 -11.87 22.05
N LEU A 380 2.12 -12.89 22.86
CA LEU A 380 1.50 -14.20 22.78
C LEU A 380 1.33 -14.78 24.19
N GLN A 381 0.09 -15.00 24.62
CA GLN A 381 -0.18 -15.56 25.95
C GLN A 381 0.43 -16.97 26.09
N PRO A 382 0.99 -17.38 27.25
CA PRO A 382 1.57 -18.71 27.43
C PRO A 382 0.59 -19.88 27.20
N ASN A 383 -0.72 -19.63 27.38
CA ASN A 383 -1.78 -20.59 27.10
C ASN A 383 -2.22 -20.63 25.63
N ASP A 384 -1.77 -19.69 24.79
CA ASP A 384 -2.14 -19.63 23.38
C ASP A 384 -1.52 -20.81 22.61
N LYS A 385 -2.38 -21.58 21.95
CA LYS A 385 -2.02 -22.76 21.15
C LYS A 385 -2.17 -22.53 19.64
N LEU A 386 -2.46 -21.32 19.21
CA LEU A 386 -2.62 -20.98 17.79
C LEU A 386 -1.25 -20.91 17.10
N THR A 387 -0.86 -22.01 16.46
CA THR A 387 0.39 -22.13 15.70
C THR A 387 0.49 -21.09 14.57
N GLU A 388 -0.64 -20.68 14.00
CA GLU A 388 -0.70 -19.59 13.02
C GLU A 388 -0.19 -18.25 13.57
N LYS A 389 -0.65 -17.83 14.76
CA LYS A 389 -0.16 -16.60 15.43
C LYS A 389 1.31 -16.72 15.82
N LYS A 390 1.75 -17.89 16.29
CA LYS A 390 3.18 -18.17 16.55
C LYS A 390 4.03 -18.02 15.29
N ILE A 391 3.55 -18.50 14.14
CA ILE A 391 4.22 -18.39 12.84
C ILE A 391 4.19 -16.94 12.34
N MET A 392 3.08 -16.21 12.49
CA MET A 392 2.98 -14.78 12.14
C MET A 392 3.97 -13.92 12.94
N ILE A 393 3.99 -14.05 14.27
CA ILE A 393 4.97 -13.36 15.13
C ILE A 393 6.39 -13.76 14.73
N SER A 394 6.63 -15.03 14.40
CA SER A 394 7.94 -15.49 13.93
C SER A 394 8.35 -14.86 12.60
N TYR A 395 7.43 -14.63 11.65
CA TYR A 395 7.73 -13.92 10.40
C TYR A 395 8.07 -12.46 10.66
N ILE A 396 7.23 -11.71 11.37
CA ILE A 396 7.42 -10.26 11.57
C ILE A 396 8.68 -9.99 12.42
N VAL A 397 8.92 -10.76 13.49
CA VAL A 397 10.17 -10.67 14.26
C VAL A 397 11.40 -11.03 13.41
N SER A 398 11.27 -11.96 12.45
CA SER A 398 12.34 -12.27 11.50
C SER A 398 12.57 -11.16 10.46
N HIS A 399 11.51 -10.46 10.05
CA HIS A 399 11.53 -9.33 9.12
C HIS A 399 12.30 -8.15 9.72
N GLU A 400 11.85 -7.65 10.88
CA GLU A 400 12.47 -6.51 11.57
C GLU A 400 13.96 -6.75 11.89
N ILE A 401 14.30 -7.97 12.35
CA ILE A 401 15.70 -8.34 12.62
C ILE A 401 16.51 -8.44 11.32
N GLY A 402 15.88 -8.77 10.18
CA GLY A 402 16.51 -8.75 8.85
C GLY A 402 17.05 -7.37 8.45
N HIS A 403 16.40 -6.27 8.87
CA HIS A 403 16.87 -4.91 8.63
C HIS A 403 17.90 -4.39 9.65
N GLN A 404 18.05 -5.03 10.81
CA GLN A 404 18.58 -4.38 12.02
C GLN A 404 20.07 -3.98 12.05
N ALA A 405 20.91 -4.42 11.12
CA ALA A 405 22.36 -4.47 11.39
C ALA A 405 23.06 -3.10 11.55
N TYR A 406 24.23 -3.11 12.18
CA TYR A 406 25.33 -2.09 12.19
C TYR A 406 26.66 -2.90 12.32
N CYS A 407 27.83 -2.29 12.58
CA CYS A 407 29.06 -2.99 13.02
C CYS A 407 30.01 -2.02 13.73
N SER A 408 30.80 -2.42 14.73
CA SER A 408 31.83 -1.55 15.31
C SER A 408 33.11 -2.30 15.68
N PHE A 409 34.25 -1.65 15.48
CA PHE A 409 35.60 -2.08 15.89
C PHE A 409 36.22 -3.35 15.27
N HIS A 410 36.17 -3.49 13.94
CA HIS A 410 37.42 -3.74 13.19
C HIS A 410 37.33 -3.20 11.74
N PRO A 411 38.42 -2.74 11.09
CA PRO A 411 38.33 -2.05 9.80
C PRO A 411 38.09 -2.92 8.55
N GLN A 412 37.77 -4.21 8.70
CA GLN A 412 37.58 -5.13 7.56
C GLN A 412 36.43 -6.10 7.83
N LEU A 413 35.52 -6.19 6.84
CA LEU A 413 34.40 -7.15 6.69
C LEU A 413 33.14 -6.90 7.56
N GLN A 414 32.04 -7.56 7.14
CA GLN A 414 30.79 -7.92 7.84
C GLN A 414 29.64 -6.91 8.10
N LYS A 415 28.58 -6.79 7.22
CA LYS A 415 27.31 -5.96 7.34
C LYS A 415 26.00 -6.54 6.65
N TRP A 416 24.77 -5.96 6.82
CA TRP A 416 23.41 -6.40 6.29
C TRP A 416 22.56 -5.24 5.66
N PHE A 417 21.28 -5.47 5.34
CA PHE A 417 20.35 -4.57 4.62
C PHE A 417 19.73 -3.47 5.49
N GLY A 418 18.94 -2.57 4.88
CA GLY A 418 18.08 -1.61 5.57
C GLY A 418 18.85 -0.54 6.33
N ASN A 419 19.02 -0.75 7.64
CA ASN A 419 19.64 0.22 8.53
C ASN A 419 21.12 0.44 8.22
N LEU A 420 21.77 -0.58 7.63
CA LEU A 420 23.20 -0.59 7.41
C LEU A 420 23.64 -0.36 5.97
N VAL A 421 22.78 -0.78 5.04
CA VAL A 421 22.89 -0.50 3.61
C VAL A 421 21.52 0.01 3.20
N THR A 422 21.34 1.31 3.44
CA THR A 422 20.11 2.02 3.12
C THR A 422 20.07 2.30 1.62
N MET A 423 18.89 2.28 1.01
CA MET A 423 18.72 2.76 -0.37
C MET A 423 19.21 4.22 -0.52
N ASN A 424 19.71 4.61 -1.71
CA ASN A 424 20.09 6.00 -1.98
C ASN A 424 18.89 6.96 -2.03
N TRP A 425 17.75 6.46 -2.50
CA TRP A 425 16.47 7.14 -2.44
C TRP A 425 15.32 6.13 -2.43
N TRP A 426 14.16 6.55 -1.95
CA TRP A 426 12.96 5.72 -1.76
C TRP A 426 12.49 4.96 -3.00
N ASN A 427 12.86 5.41 -4.21
CA ASN A 427 12.57 4.69 -5.46
C ASN A 427 13.18 3.26 -5.52
N ASN A 428 14.10 2.94 -4.60
CA ASN A 428 14.69 1.62 -4.41
C ASN A 428 14.42 1.03 -3.00
N ILE A 429 13.32 1.43 -2.34
CA ILE A 429 12.85 0.89 -1.04
C ILE A 429 12.82 -0.65 -1.01
N TRP A 430 12.48 -1.29 -2.14
CA TRP A 430 12.45 -2.74 -2.28
C TRP A 430 13.80 -3.45 -2.00
N LEU A 431 14.93 -2.73 -2.04
CA LEU A 431 16.24 -3.27 -1.64
C LEU A 431 16.33 -3.55 -0.12
N ASN A 432 15.50 -2.87 0.68
CA ASN A 432 15.27 -3.16 2.08
C ASN A 432 14.19 -4.27 2.18
N GLU A 433 12.93 -3.86 1.94
CA GLU A 433 11.72 -4.64 2.22
C GLU A 433 11.65 -5.97 1.46
N GLY A 434 12.00 -5.97 0.18
CA GLY A 434 11.98 -7.16 -0.66
C GLY A 434 13.03 -8.19 -0.25
N PHE A 435 14.13 -7.77 0.38
CA PHE A 435 15.12 -8.69 0.95
C PHE A 435 14.73 -9.15 2.36
N ALA A 436 14.17 -8.27 3.21
CA ALA A 436 13.60 -8.67 4.49
C ALA A 436 12.47 -9.71 4.32
N SER A 437 11.50 -9.45 3.43
CA SER A 437 10.44 -10.40 3.04
C SER A 437 10.89 -11.63 2.29
N TYR A 438 12.15 -11.69 1.82
CA TYR A 438 12.75 -12.96 1.39
C TYR A 438 13.34 -13.73 2.56
N PHE A 439 14.08 -13.04 3.45
CA PHE A 439 14.78 -13.68 4.56
C PHE A 439 13.85 -14.16 5.68
N GLU A 440 12.70 -13.52 5.94
CA GLU A 440 11.72 -13.99 6.94
C GLU A 440 11.32 -15.47 6.72
N PHE A 441 11.11 -15.87 5.46
CA PHE A 441 10.81 -17.27 5.11
C PHE A 441 12.01 -18.19 5.27
N GLY A 442 13.23 -17.73 4.95
CA GLY A 442 14.45 -18.49 5.18
C GLY A 442 14.73 -18.74 6.66
N ILE A 443 14.52 -17.72 7.50
CA ILE A 443 14.69 -17.77 8.96
C ILE A 443 13.64 -18.70 9.60
N VAL A 444 12.35 -18.51 9.29
CA VAL A 444 11.28 -19.37 9.85
C VAL A 444 11.44 -20.82 9.41
N ASN A 445 11.87 -21.08 8.17
CA ASN A 445 12.22 -22.43 7.69
C ASN A 445 13.40 -23.05 8.47
N HIS A 446 14.44 -22.28 8.80
CA HIS A 446 15.59 -22.79 9.55
C HIS A 446 15.18 -23.34 10.92
N PHE A 447 14.28 -22.65 11.62
CA PHE A 447 13.76 -23.09 12.92
C PHE A 447 12.62 -24.12 12.81
N ASN A 448 11.88 -24.15 11.69
CA ASN A 448 10.72 -25.02 11.48
C ASN A 448 10.82 -25.83 10.17
N PRO A 449 11.87 -26.66 9.96
CA PRO A 449 12.19 -27.30 8.67
C PRO A 449 11.21 -28.43 8.25
N LYS A 450 10.10 -28.59 8.96
CA LYS A 450 8.96 -29.43 8.56
C LYS A 450 7.92 -28.68 7.72
N LEU A 451 7.95 -27.34 7.71
CA LEU A 451 6.93 -26.53 7.05
C LEU A 451 7.04 -26.64 5.51
N PRO A 452 5.90 -26.75 4.78
CA PRO A 452 5.88 -26.79 3.32
C PRO A 452 6.12 -25.40 2.72
N MET A 453 7.39 -24.96 2.73
CA MET A 453 7.75 -23.57 2.48
C MET A 453 7.40 -23.03 1.08
N ASN A 454 7.27 -23.88 0.05
CA ASN A 454 6.86 -23.41 -1.27
C ASN A 454 5.37 -23.05 -1.29
N GLU A 455 4.55 -23.89 -0.66
CA GLU A 455 3.12 -23.73 -0.48
C GLU A 455 2.80 -22.52 0.41
N ILE A 456 3.58 -22.30 1.48
CA ILE A 456 3.42 -21.13 2.35
C ILE A 456 3.88 -19.83 1.67
N PHE A 457 5.02 -19.84 0.95
CA PHE A 457 5.45 -18.69 0.14
C PHE A 457 4.47 -18.41 -1.00
N PHE A 458 3.84 -19.44 -1.57
CA PHE A 458 2.76 -19.25 -2.54
C PHE A 458 1.56 -18.55 -1.90
N SER A 459 1.06 -19.05 -0.77
CA SER A 459 -0.07 -18.49 -0.03
C SER A 459 0.16 -17.02 0.37
N ASN A 460 1.27 -16.74 1.03
CA ASN A 460 1.49 -15.48 1.73
C ASN A 460 2.12 -14.40 0.84
N ILE A 461 2.94 -14.80 -0.15
CA ILE A 461 3.66 -13.86 -1.03
C ILE A 461 3.11 -13.85 -2.46
N LEU A 462 3.22 -14.98 -3.19
CA LEU A 462 2.98 -14.99 -4.64
C LEU A 462 1.51 -14.80 -5.02
N HIS A 463 0.59 -15.50 -4.37
CA HIS A 463 -0.83 -15.52 -4.75
C HIS A 463 -1.46 -14.13 -4.68
N GLY A 464 -1.14 -13.34 -3.65
CA GLY A 464 -1.61 -11.95 -3.53
C GLY A 464 -1.07 -11.06 -4.65
N VAL A 465 0.25 -11.03 -4.85
CA VAL A 465 0.86 -10.08 -5.80
C VAL A 465 0.62 -10.48 -7.26
N LEU A 466 0.64 -11.78 -7.61
CA LEU A 466 0.30 -12.28 -8.95
C LEU A 466 -1.21 -12.15 -9.30
N ARG A 467 -2.02 -11.59 -8.40
CA ARG A 467 -3.44 -11.26 -8.61
C ARG A 467 -3.66 -9.77 -8.93
N GLU A 468 -2.74 -8.90 -8.49
CA GLU A 468 -2.88 -7.43 -8.59
C GLU A 468 -1.80 -6.77 -9.49
N ASP A 469 -0.65 -7.42 -9.72
CA ASP A 469 0.47 -6.92 -10.54
C ASP A 469 0.22 -7.06 -12.05
N HIS A 470 -0.59 -6.16 -12.61
CA HIS A 470 -0.97 -6.12 -14.01
C HIS A 470 -0.20 -5.04 -14.80
N ALA A 471 0.36 -5.42 -15.95
CA ALA A 471 1.38 -4.66 -16.70
C ALA A 471 0.95 -3.28 -17.27
N LEU A 472 -0.30 -2.85 -17.08
CA LEU A 472 -0.84 -1.56 -17.54
C LEU A 472 -1.46 -0.72 -16.41
N VAL A 473 -1.42 -1.21 -15.17
CA VAL A 473 -2.11 -0.60 -14.01
C VAL A 473 -1.16 -0.49 -12.82
N SER A 474 -0.31 -1.50 -12.62
CA SER A 474 0.67 -1.54 -11.53
C SER A 474 1.93 -0.75 -11.87
N ARG A 475 2.73 -0.43 -10.86
CA ARG A 475 4.03 0.23 -11.02
C ARG A 475 5.18 -0.78 -11.23
N ALA A 476 6.32 -0.27 -11.69
CA ALA A 476 7.60 -0.99 -11.60
C ALA A 476 8.09 -0.99 -10.14
N VAL A 477 8.87 -2.00 -9.73
CA VAL A 477 9.36 -2.10 -8.34
C VAL A 477 10.49 -1.10 -8.07
N SER A 478 11.31 -0.78 -9.09
CA SER A 478 12.21 0.37 -9.10
C SER A 478 11.70 1.42 -10.08
N MET A 479 11.51 2.64 -9.58
CA MET A 479 11.01 3.80 -10.33
C MET A 479 12.11 4.86 -10.52
N LYS A 480 11.86 5.87 -11.33
CA LYS A 480 12.78 7.01 -11.48
C LYS A 480 12.62 7.99 -10.32
N VAL A 481 13.70 8.62 -9.87
CA VAL A 481 13.66 9.61 -8.77
C VAL A 481 12.79 10.82 -9.14
N GLU A 482 12.79 11.17 -10.43
CA GLU A 482 11.98 12.24 -11.02
C GLU A 482 10.48 11.91 -11.11
N SER A 483 10.06 10.67 -10.84
CA SER A 483 8.66 10.28 -10.73
C SER A 483 8.03 10.65 -9.38
N PHE A 484 8.83 11.09 -8.39
CA PHE A 484 8.36 11.45 -7.05
C PHE A 484 8.40 12.97 -6.89
N THR A 485 7.26 13.61 -7.11
CA THR A 485 7.02 15.06 -6.99
C THR A 485 6.59 15.50 -5.59
N GLU A 486 5.80 14.68 -4.89
CA GLU A 486 5.21 14.97 -3.58
C GLU A 486 5.84 14.11 -2.45
N THR A 487 5.05 13.56 -1.51
CA THR A 487 5.55 12.81 -0.32
C THR A 487 4.65 11.64 0.07
N ASN A 488 3.32 11.82 0.05
CA ASN A 488 2.31 10.77 -0.17
C ASN A 488 2.74 9.72 -1.23
N GLU A 489 3.30 10.14 -2.36
CA GLU A 489 3.82 9.24 -3.41
C GLU A 489 4.99 8.33 -2.93
N ILE A 490 5.62 8.63 -1.78
CA ILE A 490 6.62 7.79 -1.12
C ILE A 490 5.92 6.80 -0.19
N ASP A 491 4.89 7.23 0.53
CA ASP A 491 4.07 6.36 1.38
C ASP A 491 3.33 5.29 0.55
N GLU A 492 2.91 5.64 -0.68
CA GLU A 492 2.37 4.72 -1.68
C GLU A 492 3.36 3.62 -2.16
N LEU A 493 4.66 3.74 -1.86
CA LEU A 493 5.62 2.69 -2.18
C LEU A 493 5.63 1.53 -1.18
N PHE A 494 4.97 1.64 -0.02
CA PHE A 494 4.90 0.58 0.98
C PHE A 494 3.76 -0.41 0.64
N ASP A 495 3.82 -0.98 -0.56
CA ASP A 495 2.79 -1.82 -1.18
C ASP A 495 3.25 -3.27 -1.46
N LEU A 496 2.33 -4.10 -1.95
CA LEU A 496 2.62 -5.48 -2.37
C LEU A 496 3.70 -5.60 -3.47
N ILE A 497 4.01 -4.53 -4.20
CA ILE A 497 5.04 -4.52 -5.24
C ILE A 497 6.43 -4.39 -4.58
N THR A 498 6.58 -3.53 -3.58
CA THR A 498 7.83 -3.40 -2.80
C THR A 498 8.15 -4.68 -2.03
N TYR A 499 7.19 -5.19 -1.25
CA TYR A 499 7.37 -6.36 -0.39
C TYR A 499 7.33 -7.67 -1.21
N ASN A 500 6.15 -8.05 -1.71
CA ASN A 500 5.93 -9.40 -2.23
C ASN A 500 6.61 -9.66 -3.59
N LYS A 501 6.58 -8.69 -4.53
CA LYS A 501 7.33 -8.82 -5.80
C LYS A 501 8.83 -8.73 -5.55
N GLY A 502 9.30 -7.83 -4.67
CA GLY A 502 10.69 -7.79 -4.23
C GLY A 502 11.21 -9.15 -3.71
N ALA A 503 10.49 -9.76 -2.75
CA ALA A 503 10.82 -11.07 -2.21
C ALA A 503 10.79 -12.18 -3.27
N SER A 504 9.85 -12.11 -4.21
CA SER A 504 9.73 -13.06 -5.32
C SER A 504 10.91 -12.96 -6.29
N LEU A 505 11.39 -11.74 -6.59
CA LEU A 505 12.58 -11.52 -7.41
C LEU A 505 13.87 -11.99 -6.70
N ALA A 506 13.98 -11.77 -5.38
CA ALA A 506 15.07 -12.31 -4.58
C ALA A 506 15.06 -13.86 -4.56
N ARG A 507 13.90 -14.50 -4.40
CA ARG A 507 13.72 -15.96 -4.46
C ARG A 507 14.07 -16.51 -5.85
N MET A 508 13.68 -15.84 -6.93
CA MET A 508 14.04 -16.21 -8.29
C MET A 508 15.56 -16.11 -8.53
N LEU A 509 16.19 -15.02 -8.10
CA LEU A 509 17.63 -14.78 -8.22
C LEU A 509 18.44 -15.83 -7.43
N SER A 510 18.04 -16.12 -6.19
CA SER A 510 18.59 -17.22 -5.38
C SER A 510 18.43 -18.58 -6.06
N SER A 511 17.27 -18.82 -6.69
CA SER A 511 16.98 -20.08 -7.38
C SER A 511 17.84 -20.33 -8.62
N PHE A 512 18.12 -19.32 -9.48
CA PHE A 512 18.93 -19.53 -10.68
C PHE A 512 20.44 -19.36 -10.48
N LEU A 513 20.88 -18.68 -9.41
CA LEU A 513 22.30 -18.59 -9.03
C LEU A 513 22.75 -19.66 -8.04
N ASN A 514 21.83 -20.33 -7.36
CA ASN A 514 22.03 -21.11 -6.13
C ASN A 514 22.43 -20.28 -4.91
N GLU A 515 21.93 -20.72 -3.75
CA GLU A 515 22.04 -20.07 -2.45
C GLU A 515 23.48 -19.68 -2.07
N LYS A 516 24.49 -20.50 -2.39
CA LYS A 516 25.88 -20.19 -1.99
C LYS A 516 26.47 -19.00 -2.74
N ILE A 517 26.12 -18.83 -4.01
CA ILE A 517 26.52 -17.64 -4.78
C ILE A 517 25.71 -16.45 -4.31
N PHE A 518 24.41 -16.63 -4.09
CA PHE A 518 23.50 -15.60 -3.62
C PHE A 518 23.98 -14.99 -2.29
N ILE A 519 24.18 -15.81 -1.26
CA ILE A 519 24.68 -15.38 0.06
C ILE A 519 26.08 -14.73 -0.05
N SER A 520 26.98 -15.26 -0.89
CA SER A 520 28.32 -14.69 -1.10
C SER A 520 28.29 -13.32 -1.81
N ALA A 521 27.41 -13.16 -2.78
CA ALA A 521 27.19 -11.89 -3.49
C ALA A 521 26.63 -10.82 -2.56
N LEU A 522 25.60 -11.18 -1.78
CA LEU A 522 25.01 -10.31 -0.78
C LEU A 522 26.06 -9.90 0.24
N LYS A 523 26.80 -10.85 0.85
CA LYS A 523 27.90 -10.53 1.76
C LYS A 523 28.84 -9.47 1.17
N SER A 524 29.33 -9.67 -0.07
CA SER A 524 30.24 -8.72 -0.72
C SER A 524 29.62 -7.32 -0.93
N TYR A 525 28.35 -7.24 -1.34
CA TYR A 525 27.61 -5.98 -1.45
C TYR A 525 27.53 -5.27 -0.10
N LEU A 526 27.11 -5.99 0.94
CA LEU A 526 26.83 -5.44 2.25
C LEU A 526 28.12 -4.93 2.93
N GLU A 527 29.19 -5.72 2.82
CA GLU A 527 30.55 -5.36 3.24
C GLU A 527 31.12 -4.11 2.57
N THR A 528 30.60 -3.77 1.39
CA THR A 528 31.03 -2.60 0.62
C THR A 528 30.23 -1.35 0.98
N PHE A 529 28.91 -1.46 1.17
CA PHE A 529 28.02 -0.29 1.26
C PHE A 529 27.72 0.20 2.68
N SER A 530 27.74 -0.68 3.68
CA SER A 530 28.35 -0.40 4.98
C SER A 530 28.37 1.05 5.57
N TYR A 531 27.24 1.51 6.15
CA TYR A 531 26.97 2.88 6.67
C TYR A 531 26.82 3.99 5.63
N SER A 532 26.87 3.64 4.35
CA SER A 532 26.59 4.48 3.20
C SER A 532 25.32 3.97 2.51
N ASN A 533 24.79 4.79 1.62
CA ASN A 533 23.71 4.39 0.75
C ASN A 533 24.20 3.58 -0.44
N ALA A 534 23.31 2.79 -1.05
CA ALA A 534 23.54 2.01 -2.27
C ALA A 534 22.40 2.17 -3.29
N GLU A 535 22.70 1.90 -4.56
CA GLU A 535 21.70 1.80 -5.63
C GLU A 535 21.56 0.36 -6.14
N GLN A 536 20.46 0.08 -6.86
CA GLN A 536 20.19 -1.25 -7.42
C GLN A 536 21.36 -1.78 -8.28
N ASP A 537 22.03 -0.91 -9.03
CA ASP A 537 23.15 -1.30 -9.90
C ASP A 537 24.42 -1.67 -9.12
N ASP A 538 24.57 -1.20 -7.88
CA ASP A 538 25.62 -1.68 -6.99
C ASP A 538 25.37 -3.14 -6.60
N LEU A 539 24.14 -3.49 -6.21
CA LEU A 539 23.76 -4.87 -5.89
C LEU A 539 24.06 -5.80 -7.09
N TRP A 540 23.64 -5.41 -8.30
CA TRP A 540 23.90 -6.17 -9.52
C TRP A 540 25.38 -6.31 -9.87
N ARG A 541 26.23 -5.34 -9.52
CA ARG A 541 27.69 -5.46 -9.66
C ARG A 541 28.27 -6.55 -8.75
N HIS A 542 27.84 -6.62 -7.49
CA HIS A 542 28.35 -7.64 -6.56
C HIS A 542 27.85 -9.05 -6.89
N PHE A 543 26.61 -9.18 -7.37
CA PHE A 543 26.14 -10.45 -7.95
C PHE A 543 26.93 -10.87 -9.20
N GLN A 544 27.24 -9.95 -10.12
CA GLN A 544 28.06 -10.26 -11.29
C GLN A 544 29.47 -10.70 -10.86
N MET A 545 30.12 -9.98 -9.93
CA MET A 545 31.44 -10.33 -9.40
C MET A 545 31.48 -11.74 -8.78
N ALA A 546 30.45 -12.11 -8.01
CA ALA A 546 30.36 -13.44 -7.39
C ALA A 546 30.17 -14.59 -8.40
N ILE A 547 29.65 -14.29 -9.60
CA ILE A 547 29.51 -15.26 -10.70
C ILE A 547 30.80 -15.33 -11.53
N ASP A 548 31.41 -14.18 -11.81
CA ASP A 548 32.64 -14.08 -12.62
C ASP A 548 33.83 -14.83 -11.96
N ASP A 549 33.87 -14.87 -10.62
CA ASP A 549 34.84 -15.66 -9.83
C ASP A 549 34.67 -17.18 -10.00
N GLN A 550 33.51 -17.66 -10.47
CA GLN A 550 33.22 -19.09 -10.63
C GLN A 550 32.62 -19.42 -12.00
N SER A 551 33.49 -19.90 -12.90
CA SER A 551 33.21 -20.21 -14.32
C SER A 551 32.28 -21.42 -14.58
N LYS A 552 31.26 -21.63 -13.74
CA LYS A 552 30.32 -22.76 -13.77
C LYS A 552 28.89 -22.37 -14.17
N ILE A 553 28.46 -21.13 -13.89
CA ILE A 553 27.14 -20.64 -14.32
C ILE A 553 27.30 -19.81 -15.59
N LEU A 554 26.59 -20.20 -16.65
CA LEU A 554 26.44 -19.38 -17.85
C LEU A 554 25.05 -18.74 -17.84
N LEU A 555 25.02 -17.43 -17.74
CA LEU A 555 23.83 -16.60 -17.92
C LEU A 555 23.68 -16.16 -19.38
N PRO A 556 22.46 -15.93 -19.89
CA PRO A 556 22.24 -15.41 -21.25
C PRO A 556 22.63 -13.94 -21.42
N ALA A 557 22.72 -13.19 -20.33
CA ALA A 557 23.12 -11.79 -20.25
C ALA A 557 23.74 -11.50 -18.87
N THR A 558 24.20 -10.28 -18.61
CA THR A 558 24.67 -9.87 -17.27
C THR A 558 23.53 -9.91 -16.25
N VAL A 559 23.84 -10.05 -14.96
CA VAL A 559 22.83 -10.01 -13.87
C VAL A 559 22.00 -8.73 -13.98
N LYS A 560 22.66 -7.59 -14.20
CA LYS A 560 22.01 -6.29 -14.41
C LYS A 560 20.99 -6.35 -15.55
N SER A 561 21.38 -6.85 -16.73
CA SER A 561 20.47 -6.95 -17.89
C SER A 561 19.30 -7.93 -17.69
N ILE A 562 19.48 -8.96 -16.87
CA ILE A 562 18.39 -9.89 -16.51
C ILE A 562 17.45 -9.18 -15.54
N MET A 563 17.96 -8.69 -14.42
CA MET A 563 17.14 -8.14 -13.34
C MET A 563 16.52 -6.79 -13.70
N ASP A 564 17.16 -5.95 -14.51
CA ASP A 564 16.56 -4.71 -15.03
C ASP A 564 15.23 -4.96 -15.77
N SER A 565 15.12 -6.10 -16.47
CA SER A 565 13.86 -6.50 -17.14
C SER A 565 12.75 -6.83 -16.14
N TRP A 566 13.10 -7.23 -14.91
CA TRP A 566 12.16 -7.51 -13.83
C TRP A 566 11.89 -6.28 -12.95
N THR A 567 12.85 -5.36 -12.80
CA THR A 567 12.73 -4.26 -11.84
C THR A 567 12.11 -2.99 -12.42
N HIS A 568 12.39 -2.68 -13.69
CA HIS A 568 12.00 -1.43 -14.34
C HIS A 568 10.74 -1.55 -15.23
N GLN A 569 10.15 -2.74 -15.34
CA GLN A 569 8.92 -3.00 -16.08
C GLN A 569 7.75 -3.28 -15.11
N SER A 570 6.54 -2.86 -15.50
CA SER A 570 5.31 -3.16 -14.76
C SER A 570 4.83 -4.59 -15.01
N GLY A 571 4.12 -5.19 -14.05
CA GLY A 571 3.55 -6.52 -14.20
C GLY A 571 4.60 -7.64 -14.31
N PHE A 572 4.16 -8.75 -14.89
CA PHE A 572 4.95 -9.95 -15.13
C PHE A 572 4.50 -10.65 -16.43
N PRO A 573 5.31 -11.55 -17.00
CA PRO A 573 4.92 -12.31 -18.19
C PRO A 573 4.02 -13.49 -17.85
N VAL A 574 3.07 -13.80 -18.73
CA VAL A 574 2.52 -15.16 -18.86
C VAL A 574 3.27 -15.90 -19.94
N ILE A 575 3.68 -17.13 -19.65
CA ILE A 575 4.40 -18.01 -20.58
C ILE A 575 3.45 -19.04 -21.15
N THR A 576 3.23 -19.00 -22.46
CA THR A 576 2.45 -20.02 -23.16
C THR A 576 3.37 -21.03 -23.85
N LEU A 577 3.30 -22.30 -23.43
CA LEU A 577 3.96 -23.42 -24.11
C LEU A 577 2.99 -24.15 -25.04
N ASN A 578 3.33 -24.24 -26.32
CA ASN A 578 2.68 -25.16 -27.24
C ASN A 578 3.38 -26.53 -27.18
N VAL A 579 2.82 -27.48 -26.43
CA VAL A 579 3.47 -28.79 -26.21
C VAL A 579 3.57 -29.63 -27.50
N SER A 580 2.72 -29.32 -28.47
CA SER A 580 2.68 -29.96 -29.80
C SER A 580 3.89 -29.61 -30.68
N THR A 581 4.60 -28.51 -30.38
CA THR A 581 5.72 -28.00 -31.20
C THR A 581 6.95 -27.60 -30.39
N GLY A 582 6.86 -27.53 -29.06
CA GLY A 582 7.93 -27.02 -28.19
C GLY A 582 8.11 -25.50 -28.33
N VAL A 583 7.22 -24.79 -29.04
CA VAL A 583 7.26 -23.34 -29.15
C VAL A 583 6.76 -22.73 -27.85
N MET A 584 7.66 -22.04 -27.16
CA MET A 584 7.36 -21.22 -25.99
C MET A 584 7.25 -19.75 -26.40
N LYS A 585 6.33 -19.02 -25.76
CA LYS A 585 6.12 -17.59 -25.93
C LYS A 585 5.91 -16.90 -24.59
N GLN A 586 6.39 -15.68 -24.47
CA GLN A 586 6.04 -14.76 -23.39
C GLN A 586 5.20 -13.60 -23.94
N GLU A 587 4.27 -13.12 -23.13
CA GLU A 587 3.54 -11.86 -23.32
C GLU A 587 3.21 -11.29 -21.93
N PRO A 588 3.07 -9.96 -21.75
CA PRO A 588 2.69 -9.39 -20.46
C PRO A 588 1.32 -9.93 -19.98
N PHE A 589 1.15 -10.03 -18.65
CA PHE A 589 -0.12 -10.39 -18.04
C PHE A 589 -1.03 -9.16 -17.84
N TYR A 590 -2.19 -9.19 -18.51
CA TYR A 590 -3.14 -8.08 -18.58
C TYR A 590 -4.44 -8.40 -17.84
N LEU A 591 -5.04 -7.36 -17.24
CA LEU A 591 -6.39 -7.42 -16.67
C LEU A 591 -7.42 -7.46 -17.82
N GLY A 592 -7.95 -8.66 -18.11
CA GLY A 592 -8.94 -8.90 -19.17
C GLY A 592 -8.41 -8.72 -20.60
N LYS A 593 -7.78 -9.76 -21.17
CA LYS A 593 -7.12 -9.71 -22.48
C LYS A 593 -8.07 -9.44 -23.65
N VAL A 594 -7.99 -8.25 -24.25
CA VAL A 594 -8.82 -7.90 -25.42
C VAL A 594 -8.11 -8.30 -26.72
N LYS A 595 -8.76 -9.17 -27.51
CA LYS A 595 -8.21 -9.80 -28.73
C LYS A 595 -7.72 -8.82 -29.83
N ASN A 596 -8.09 -7.54 -29.75
CA ASN A 596 -7.79 -6.51 -30.75
C ASN A 596 -6.99 -5.31 -30.19
N GLN A 597 -6.24 -5.45 -29.09
CA GLN A 597 -5.38 -4.38 -28.53
C GLN A 597 -4.08 -4.15 -29.35
N THR A 598 -4.22 -3.75 -30.62
CA THR A 598 -3.09 -3.29 -31.46
C THR A 598 -2.49 -1.95 -31.01
N LEU A 599 -3.12 -1.24 -30.08
CA LEU A 599 -2.67 0.04 -29.52
C LEU A 599 -1.72 -0.11 -28.32
N LEU A 600 -1.54 -1.32 -27.78
CA LEU A 600 -0.78 -1.59 -26.56
C LEU A 600 0.45 -2.48 -26.85
N THR A 601 1.12 -2.25 -27.98
CA THR A 601 2.37 -2.94 -28.34
C THR A 601 3.57 -2.36 -27.60
N HIS A 602 3.52 -2.41 -26.28
CA HIS A 602 4.72 -2.48 -25.46
C HIS A 602 5.45 -3.78 -25.81
N ASN A 603 6.68 -3.68 -26.32
CA ASN A 603 7.55 -4.84 -26.63
C ASN A 603 8.29 -5.32 -25.37
N ASP A 604 7.65 -5.14 -24.22
CA ASP A 604 8.19 -5.41 -22.90
C ASP A 604 8.41 -6.92 -22.79
N THR A 605 9.67 -7.27 -22.54
CA THR A 605 10.14 -8.65 -22.56
C THR A 605 11.09 -8.87 -21.39
N TRP A 606 10.98 -10.06 -20.79
CA TRP A 606 11.75 -10.46 -19.63
C TRP A 606 12.78 -11.51 -20.06
N ILE A 607 13.95 -11.52 -19.39
CA ILE A 607 14.92 -12.61 -19.54
C ILE A 607 14.59 -13.65 -18.48
N ILE A 608 13.88 -14.71 -18.87
CA ILE A 608 13.21 -15.61 -17.91
C ILE A 608 13.98 -16.92 -17.69
N PRO A 609 14.31 -17.29 -16.44
CA PRO A 609 14.78 -18.62 -16.08
C PRO A 609 13.60 -19.62 -16.02
N ILE A 610 13.68 -20.69 -16.82
CA ILE A 610 12.66 -21.74 -16.88
C ILE A 610 13.20 -23.03 -16.25
N LEU A 611 12.84 -23.26 -14.99
CA LEU A 611 12.92 -24.59 -14.38
C LEU A 611 11.69 -25.40 -14.78
N TRP A 612 11.88 -26.65 -15.18
CA TRP A 612 10.80 -27.50 -15.69
C TRP A 612 11.04 -28.99 -15.44
N MET A 613 9.96 -29.77 -15.49
CA MET A 613 9.98 -31.23 -15.42
C MET A 613 9.19 -31.85 -16.57
N LYS A 614 9.52 -33.09 -16.90
CA LYS A 614 8.80 -33.92 -17.87
C LYS A 614 8.57 -35.30 -17.26
N ASN A 615 7.32 -35.77 -17.25
CA ASN A 615 6.93 -37.11 -16.80
C ASN A 615 7.55 -37.45 -15.40
N GLY A 616 7.34 -36.58 -14.41
CA GLY A 616 7.91 -36.73 -13.05
C GLY A 616 9.40 -36.35 -12.89
N THR A 617 10.15 -36.16 -13.99
CA THR A 617 11.61 -35.99 -13.96
C THR A 617 12.02 -34.54 -14.18
N THR A 618 12.67 -33.91 -13.19
CA THR A 618 13.29 -32.57 -13.29
C THR A 618 14.32 -32.51 -14.42
N GLN A 619 14.30 -31.41 -15.17
CA GLN A 619 15.18 -31.16 -16.32
C GLN A 619 16.13 -29.98 -16.04
N SER A 620 17.11 -29.78 -16.93
CA SER A 620 18.03 -28.64 -16.85
C SER A 620 17.32 -27.30 -17.05
N LEU A 621 17.75 -26.28 -16.30
CA LEU A 621 17.37 -24.88 -16.50
C LEU A 621 17.59 -24.45 -17.96
N VAL A 622 16.56 -23.86 -18.57
CA VAL A 622 16.67 -23.17 -19.86
C VAL A 622 16.24 -21.71 -19.73
N TRP A 623 16.67 -20.87 -20.66
CA TRP A 623 16.37 -19.43 -20.63
C TRP A 623 15.47 -19.03 -21.81
N LEU A 624 14.39 -18.31 -21.52
CA LEU A 624 13.58 -17.61 -22.53
C LEU A 624 14.07 -16.14 -22.60
N ASP A 625 15.05 -15.90 -23.46
CA ASP A 625 15.72 -14.62 -23.69
C ASP A 625 14.99 -13.69 -24.70
N LYS A 626 13.85 -14.14 -25.23
CA LYS A 626 13.13 -13.52 -26.36
C LYS A 626 11.62 -13.73 -26.21
N SER A 627 10.83 -12.98 -26.96
CA SER A 627 9.36 -13.12 -27.02
C SER A 627 8.88 -14.51 -27.45
N SER A 628 9.69 -15.25 -28.25
CA SER A 628 9.45 -16.66 -28.54
C SER A 628 10.76 -17.44 -28.78
N LYS A 629 10.74 -18.73 -28.42
CA LYS A 629 11.85 -19.68 -28.60
C LYS A 629 11.29 -21.09 -28.76
N VAL A 630 12.08 -22.01 -29.31
CA VAL A 630 11.70 -23.42 -29.50
C VAL A 630 12.57 -24.31 -28.63
N PHE A 631 11.93 -25.20 -27.87
CA PHE A 631 12.55 -26.19 -27.00
C PHE A 631 12.03 -27.58 -27.41
N PRO A 632 12.67 -28.24 -28.40
CA PRO A 632 12.22 -29.55 -28.91
C PRO A 632 12.10 -30.63 -27.82
N GLU A 633 12.91 -30.55 -26.78
CA GLU A 633 12.87 -31.41 -25.59
C GLU A 633 11.55 -31.31 -24.80
N MET A 634 10.86 -30.17 -24.89
CA MET A 634 9.52 -29.95 -24.30
C MET A 634 8.37 -30.42 -25.20
N GLN A 635 8.64 -30.90 -26.42
CA GLN A 635 7.61 -31.53 -27.25
C GLN A 635 7.10 -32.81 -26.57
N ILE A 636 5.78 -32.99 -26.54
CA ILE A 636 5.16 -34.25 -26.13
C ILE A 636 4.55 -34.96 -27.33
N SER A 637 4.52 -36.29 -27.28
CA SER A 637 3.78 -37.09 -28.25
C SER A 637 2.29 -37.18 -27.84
N ASP A 638 1.46 -37.77 -28.70
CA ASP A 638 0.08 -38.12 -28.33
C ASP A 638 0.01 -39.24 -27.27
N SER A 639 1.13 -39.78 -26.75
CA SER A 639 1.14 -40.85 -25.75
C SER A 639 0.47 -40.45 -24.43
N ASP A 640 -0.26 -41.36 -23.78
CA ASP A 640 -0.98 -41.11 -22.52
C ASP A 640 -0.09 -41.15 -21.26
N HIS A 641 1.19 -40.80 -21.44
CA HIS A 641 2.23 -40.75 -20.41
C HIS A 641 3.09 -39.48 -20.49
N ASP A 642 3.02 -38.71 -21.58
CA ASP A 642 3.81 -37.49 -21.72
C ASP A 642 3.08 -36.25 -21.18
N TRP A 643 3.73 -35.52 -20.27
CA TRP A 643 3.32 -34.21 -19.77
C TRP A 643 4.53 -33.38 -19.32
N VAL A 644 4.39 -32.05 -19.36
CA VAL A 644 5.42 -31.07 -19.00
C VAL A 644 4.84 -30.07 -18.02
N ILE A 645 5.60 -29.74 -16.96
CA ILE A 645 5.28 -28.65 -16.02
C ILE A 645 6.45 -27.66 -16.01
N LEU A 646 6.13 -26.37 -16.14
CA LEU A 646 7.08 -25.25 -16.07
C LEU A 646 6.95 -24.49 -14.72
N ASN A 647 7.99 -23.75 -14.37
CA ASN A 647 8.13 -22.99 -13.12
C ASN A 647 8.24 -23.88 -11.86
N LEU A 648 9.20 -24.82 -11.82
CA LEU A 648 9.35 -25.75 -10.68
C LEU A 648 9.43 -25.03 -9.33
N ASN A 649 8.69 -25.55 -8.35
CA ASN A 649 8.49 -24.98 -7.02
C ASN A 649 7.95 -23.52 -7.02
N MET A 650 7.44 -23.03 -8.15
CA MET A 650 7.06 -21.64 -8.39
C MET A 650 8.16 -20.63 -8.00
N THR A 651 9.43 -20.88 -8.34
CA THR A 651 10.53 -19.96 -8.01
C THR A 651 10.65 -18.77 -8.96
N GLY A 652 10.10 -18.87 -10.18
CA GLY A 652 10.04 -17.78 -11.15
C GLY A 652 8.79 -16.91 -10.99
N TYR A 653 8.94 -15.61 -11.15
CA TYR A 653 7.85 -14.64 -11.01
C TYR A 653 7.00 -14.53 -12.30
N TYR A 654 6.32 -15.61 -12.68
CA TYR A 654 5.51 -15.67 -13.90
C TYR A 654 4.42 -16.75 -13.83
N ARG A 655 3.32 -16.52 -14.56
CA ARG A 655 2.21 -17.47 -14.73
C ARG A 655 2.43 -18.37 -15.95
N VAL A 656 1.94 -19.60 -15.91
CA VAL A 656 2.14 -20.61 -16.97
C VAL A 656 0.83 -20.99 -17.63
N ASN A 657 0.84 -20.99 -18.97
CA ASN A 657 -0.25 -21.42 -19.82
C ASN A 657 0.23 -22.50 -20.79
N TYR A 658 -0.67 -23.39 -21.19
CA TYR A 658 -0.41 -24.46 -22.15
C TYR A 658 -1.39 -24.35 -23.33
N ASP A 659 -1.05 -24.97 -24.46
CA ASP A 659 -2.04 -25.21 -25.52
C ASP A 659 -3.08 -26.27 -25.07
N LYS A 660 -4.15 -26.42 -25.87
CA LYS A 660 -5.27 -27.32 -25.53
C LYS A 660 -4.83 -28.79 -25.37
N LEU A 661 -3.71 -29.20 -25.97
CA LEU A 661 -3.13 -30.53 -25.75
C LEU A 661 -2.43 -30.62 -24.39
N GLY A 662 -1.61 -29.64 -24.02
CA GLY A 662 -0.91 -29.61 -22.73
C GLY A 662 -1.88 -29.61 -21.55
N TRP A 663 -2.88 -28.71 -21.54
CA TRP A 663 -3.93 -28.70 -20.51
C TRP A 663 -4.70 -30.03 -20.42
N LYS A 664 -5.03 -30.63 -21.56
CA LYS A 664 -5.69 -31.95 -21.61
C LYS A 664 -4.81 -33.04 -20.98
N LYS A 665 -3.52 -33.11 -21.33
CA LYS A 665 -2.59 -34.13 -20.84
C LYS A 665 -2.31 -33.97 -19.34
N LEU A 666 -2.20 -32.74 -18.84
CA LEU A 666 -2.10 -32.44 -17.40
C LEU A 666 -3.36 -32.88 -16.65
N ASN A 667 -4.56 -32.58 -17.16
CA ASN A 667 -5.80 -33.07 -16.56
C ASN A 667 -5.92 -34.61 -16.60
N GLN A 668 -5.53 -35.26 -17.71
CA GLN A 668 -5.48 -36.72 -17.81
C GLN A 668 -4.49 -37.35 -16.81
N GLN A 669 -3.39 -36.66 -16.46
CA GLN A 669 -2.49 -37.12 -15.40
C GLN A 669 -3.14 -36.97 -14.02
N LEU A 670 -3.79 -35.83 -13.72
CA LEU A 670 -4.47 -35.61 -12.44
C LEU A 670 -5.61 -36.61 -12.20
N GLU A 671 -6.41 -36.93 -13.21
CA GLU A 671 -7.47 -37.97 -13.14
C GLU A 671 -6.94 -39.42 -13.06
N LYS A 672 -5.64 -39.66 -13.34
CA LYS A 672 -5.01 -40.99 -13.37
C LYS A 672 -4.17 -41.27 -12.13
N ASP A 673 -3.35 -40.30 -11.74
CA ASP A 673 -2.49 -40.26 -10.57
C ASP A 673 -2.04 -38.80 -10.36
N HIS A 674 -2.76 -38.08 -9.50
CA HIS A 674 -2.40 -36.72 -9.14
C HIS A 674 -1.12 -36.63 -8.30
N LYS A 675 -0.66 -37.72 -7.66
CA LYS A 675 0.53 -37.72 -6.78
C LYS A 675 1.84 -37.75 -7.55
N ALA A 676 1.80 -38.10 -8.85
CA ALA A 676 2.88 -37.83 -9.79
C ALA A 676 3.16 -36.32 -10.01
N ILE A 677 2.26 -35.43 -9.59
CA ILE A 677 2.42 -33.97 -9.63
C ILE A 677 2.51 -33.43 -8.18
N PRO A 678 3.62 -32.78 -7.78
CA PRO A 678 3.79 -32.22 -6.43
C PRO A 678 2.72 -31.19 -6.05
N VAL A 679 2.47 -31.03 -4.74
CA VAL A 679 1.37 -30.20 -4.19
C VAL A 679 1.42 -28.76 -4.69
N ILE A 680 2.57 -28.08 -4.58
CA ILE A 680 2.83 -26.75 -5.19
C ILE A 680 2.44 -26.67 -6.67
N HIS A 681 2.58 -27.74 -7.45
CA HIS A 681 2.20 -27.75 -8.87
C HIS A 681 0.72 -28.04 -9.09
N ARG A 682 0.05 -28.76 -8.19
CA ARG A 682 -1.42 -28.86 -8.19
C ARG A 682 -2.06 -27.52 -7.85
N LEU A 683 -1.47 -26.78 -6.89
CA LEU A 683 -1.81 -25.38 -6.61
C LEU A 683 -1.61 -24.47 -7.82
N GLN A 684 -0.40 -24.47 -8.40
CA GLN A 684 -0.06 -23.67 -9.58
C GLN A 684 -1.05 -23.88 -10.73
N LEU A 685 -1.33 -25.14 -11.10
CA LEU A 685 -2.21 -25.46 -12.22
C LEU A 685 -3.65 -24.95 -12.00
N VAL A 686 -4.15 -25.00 -10.76
CA VAL A 686 -5.45 -24.44 -10.39
C VAL A 686 -5.42 -22.92 -10.48
N ASP A 687 -4.49 -22.25 -9.80
CA ASP A 687 -4.46 -20.79 -9.72
C ASP A 687 -4.18 -20.13 -11.07
N ASP A 688 -3.23 -20.66 -11.85
CA ASP A 688 -2.99 -20.21 -13.23
C ASP A 688 -4.23 -20.42 -14.10
N ALA A 689 -4.84 -21.61 -14.12
CA ALA A 689 -5.98 -21.85 -15.00
C ALA A 689 -7.19 -20.96 -14.67
N PHE A 690 -7.52 -20.75 -13.39
CA PHE A 690 -8.62 -19.87 -13.01
C PHE A 690 -8.29 -18.38 -13.23
N SER A 691 -7.04 -17.95 -13.00
CA SER A 691 -6.58 -16.57 -13.26
C SER A 691 -6.51 -16.25 -14.75
N LEU A 692 -6.02 -17.18 -15.58
CA LEU A 692 -6.01 -17.08 -17.04
C LEU A 692 -7.44 -17.06 -17.59
N SER A 693 -8.35 -17.85 -17.02
CA SER A 693 -9.76 -17.83 -17.41
C SER A 693 -10.49 -16.55 -16.99
N LYS A 694 -10.21 -16.00 -15.81
CA LYS A 694 -10.74 -14.70 -15.36
C LYS A 694 -10.34 -13.56 -16.31
N ASN A 695 -9.16 -13.67 -16.94
CA ASN A 695 -8.57 -12.64 -17.79
C ASN A 695 -8.63 -12.94 -19.29
N ASP A 696 -9.58 -13.77 -19.75
CA ASP A 696 -9.85 -14.04 -21.17
C ASP A 696 -8.68 -14.72 -21.96
N TYR A 697 -7.68 -15.32 -21.27
CA TYR A 697 -6.59 -16.09 -21.90
C TYR A 697 -6.99 -17.53 -22.27
N ILE A 698 -7.79 -18.19 -21.41
CA ILE A 698 -8.29 -19.56 -21.65
C ILE A 698 -9.79 -19.68 -21.34
N GLU A 699 -10.40 -20.74 -21.86
CA GLU A 699 -11.81 -21.05 -21.68
C GLU A 699 -12.07 -21.61 -20.26
N ILE A 700 -13.15 -21.18 -19.59
CA ILE A 700 -13.45 -21.57 -18.19
C ILE A 700 -13.60 -23.08 -18.00
N GLU A 701 -14.07 -23.79 -19.02
CA GLU A 701 -14.18 -25.25 -19.04
C GLU A 701 -12.82 -25.93 -18.85
N THR A 702 -11.71 -25.30 -19.25
CA THR A 702 -10.35 -25.82 -19.03
C THR A 702 -9.95 -25.78 -17.54
N ALA A 703 -10.31 -24.71 -16.83
CA ALA A 703 -10.07 -24.62 -15.38
C ALA A 703 -11.05 -25.51 -14.59
N LEU A 704 -12.31 -25.64 -15.05
CA LEU A 704 -13.28 -26.56 -14.45
C LEU A 704 -12.90 -28.03 -14.64
N ASP A 705 -12.34 -28.42 -15.79
CA ASP A 705 -11.86 -29.77 -16.05
C ASP A 705 -10.83 -30.21 -15.00
N LEU A 706 -9.89 -29.34 -14.62
CA LEU A 706 -8.92 -29.59 -13.53
C LEU A 706 -9.56 -29.87 -12.17
N THR A 707 -10.85 -29.58 -11.96
CA THR A 707 -11.55 -29.90 -10.69
C THR A 707 -12.11 -31.33 -10.64
N LYS A 708 -11.98 -32.12 -11.73
CA LYS A 708 -12.62 -33.44 -11.83
C LYS A 708 -12.09 -34.45 -10.83
N TYR A 709 -10.76 -34.49 -10.64
CA TYR A 709 -10.04 -35.47 -9.80
C TYR A 709 -10.19 -35.24 -8.30
N LEU A 710 -10.77 -34.11 -7.85
CA LEU A 710 -10.76 -33.70 -6.44
C LEU A 710 -11.46 -34.66 -5.47
N ALA A 711 -12.20 -35.67 -5.97
CA ALA A 711 -12.69 -36.76 -5.11
C ALA A 711 -11.55 -37.52 -4.40
N ASP A 712 -10.39 -37.58 -5.06
CA ASP A 712 -9.21 -38.33 -4.65
C ASP A 712 -8.11 -37.42 -4.08
N GLU A 713 -8.29 -36.09 -4.10
CA GLU A 713 -7.35 -35.10 -3.56
C GLU A 713 -7.45 -35.01 -2.03
N ASP A 714 -6.33 -35.31 -1.36
CA ASP A 714 -6.20 -35.29 0.10
C ASP A 714 -5.46 -34.06 0.66
N GLU A 715 -4.86 -33.21 -0.19
CA GLU A 715 -4.21 -31.96 0.24
C GLU A 715 -5.21 -30.81 0.41
N ILE A 716 -5.46 -30.38 1.65
CA ILE A 716 -6.46 -29.35 1.97
C ILE A 716 -6.14 -27.98 1.34
N ILE A 717 -4.86 -27.66 1.11
CA ILE A 717 -4.46 -26.40 0.47
C ILE A 717 -4.88 -26.35 -1.01
N VAL A 718 -4.88 -27.49 -1.72
CA VAL A 718 -5.34 -27.58 -3.11
C VAL A 718 -6.86 -27.39 -3.16
N TRP A 719 -7.57 -27.98 -2.20
CA TRP A 719 -8.99 -27.70 -1.99
C TRP A 719 -9.26 -26.22 -1.71
N HIS A 720 -8.50 -25.56 -0.84
CA HIS A 720 -8.62 -24.12 -0.58
C HIS A 720 -8.48 -23.30 -1.88
N ALA A 721 -7.42 -23.54 -2.66
CA ALA A 721 -7.17 -22.83 -3.92
C ALA A 721 -8.31 -22.98 -4.95
N VAL A 722 -8.88 -24.19 -5.07
CA VAL A 722 -10.07 -24.43 -5.91
C VAL A 722 -11.28 -23.70 -5.37
N LEU A 723 -11.58 -23.81 -4.08
CA LEU A 723 -12.79 -23.24 -3.49
C LEU A 723 -12.75 -21.70 -3.46
N MET A 724 -11.56 -21.08 -3.35
CA MET A 724 -11.38 -19.63 -3.49
C MET A 724 -11.68 -19.15 -4.91
N ASN A 725 -11.18 -19.87 -5.93
CA ASN A 725 -11.34 -19.50 -7.33
C ASN A 725 -12.71 -19.85 -7.93
N LEU A 726 -13.31 -20.96 -7.51
CA LEU A 726 -14.59 -21.47 -8.02
C LEU A 726 -15.81 -21.01 -7.20
N VAL A 727 -15.70 -20.98 -5.88
CA VAL A 727 -16.83 -20.68 -4.98
C VAL A 727 -16.69 -19.27 -4.42
N THR A 728 -16.86 -18.29 -5.31
CA THR A 728 -16.93 -16.87 -4.96
C THR A 728 -18.32 -16.50 -4.45
N ARG A 729 -18.40 -15.50 -3.56
CA ARG A 729 -19.68 -15.03 -2.99
C ARG A 729 -20.63 -14.48 -4.05
N ASP A 730 -20.10 -13.82 -5.08
CA ASP A 730 -20.91 -13.23 -6.15
C ASP A 730 -21.45 -14.31 -7.13
N LEU A 731 -20.75 -15.43 -7.32
CA LEU A 731 -21.30 -16.57 -8.08
C LEU A 731 -22.48 -17.23 -7.34
N VAL A 732 -22.37 -17.40 -6.02
CA VAL A 732 -23.35 -18.15 -5.22
C VAL A 732 -24.55 -17.30 -4.77
N SER A 733 -24.37 -16.01 -4.50
CA SER A 733 -25.40 -15.16 -3.88
C SER A 733 -26.06 -14.14 -4.83
N ASP A 734 -25.78 -14.18 -6.13
CA ASP A 734 -26.59 -13.46 -7.13
C ASP A 734 -27.90 -14.22 -7.39
N GLY A 735 -29.05 -13.57 -7.19
CA GLY A 735 -30.38 -14.12 -7.49
C GLY A 735 -30.59 -14.48 -8.97
N ASN A 736 -29.75 -14.01 -9.89
CA ASN A 736 -29.74 -14.48 -11.28
C ASN A 736 -29.14 -15.90 -11.45
N ASN A 737 -28.36 -16.39 -10.48
CA ASN A 737 -27.61 -17.65 -10.55
C ASN A 737 -28.32 -18.86 -9.90
N HIS A 738 -29.65 -18.80 -9.72
CA HIS A 738 -30.46 -19.89 -9.16
C HIS A 738 -30.27 -21.25 -9.87
N ASP A 739 -29.93 -21.24 -11.17
CA ASP A 739 -29.60 -22.42 -11.96
C ASP A 739 -28.28 -23.11 -11.54
N ILE A 740 -27.32 -22.36 -10.99
CA ILE A 740 -25.94 -22.81 -10.76
C ILE A 740 -25.79 -23.45 -9.39
N TYR A 741 -26.33 -22.84 -8.33
CA TYR A 741 -26.16 -23.33 -6.96
C TYR A 741 -26.57 -24.81 -6.77
N PRO A 742 -27.72 -25.31 -7.30
CA PRO A 742 -28.09 -26.72 -7.19
C PRO A 742 -27.12 -27.67 -7.91
N LEU A 743 -26.59 -27.24 -9.07
CA LEU A 743 -25.61 -28.00 -9.84
C LEU A 743 -24.25 -28.03 -9.13
N LEU A 744 -23.78 -26.87 -8.64
CA LEU A 744 -22.53 -26.71 -7.92
C LEU A 744 -22.54 -27.50 -6.61
N LYS A 745 -23.66 -27.45 -5.86
CA LYS A 745 -23.92 -28.29 -4.69
C LYS A 745 -23.80 -29.78 -5.02
N LYS A 746 -24.49 -30.26 -6.05
CA LYS A 746 -24.44 -31.68 -6.48
C LYS A 746 -23.03 -32.10 -6.95
N TYR A 747 -22.28 -31.19 -7.58
CA TYR A 747 -20.93 -31.45 -8.10
C TYR A 747 -19.85 -31.50 -7.03
N LEU A 748 -19.83 -30.50 -6.14
CA LEU A 748 -18.81 -30.35 -5.11
C LEU A 748 -19.05 -31.26 -3.92
N LEU A 749 -20.28 -31.36 -3.38
CA LEU A 749 -20.52 -32.19 -2.19
C LEU A 749 -20.13 -33.66 -2.41
N LYS A 750 -20.33 -34.21 -3.62
CA LYS A 750 -19.90 -35.58 -3.96
C LYS A 750 -18.39 -35.79 -3.77
N ARG A 751 -17.58 -34.77 -4.02
CA ARG A 751 -16.11 -34.81 -3.94
C ARG A 751 -15.61 -34.43 -2.54
N LEU A 752 -16.26 -33.43 -1.94
CA LEU A 752 -15.87 -32.84 -0.65
C LEU A 752 -16.00 -33.83 0.52
N ILE A 753 -16.80 -34.90 0.41
CA ILE A 753 -17.00 -35.91 1.47
C ILE A 753 -15.68 -36.50 2.00
N SER A 754 -14.69 -36.74 1.14
CA SER A 754 -13.41 -37.35 1.57
C SER A 754 -12.64 -36.42 2.51
N ILE A 755 -12.30 -35.21 2.03
CA ILE A 755 -11.58 -34.20 2.81
C ILE A 755 -12.41 -33.71 4.02
N TRP A 756 -13.74 -33.61 3.87
CA TRP A 756 -14.65 -33.25 4.96
C TRP A 756 -14.55 -34.24 6.12
N ASN A 757 -14.70 -35.54 5.85
CA ASN A 757 -14.71 -36.57 6.89
C ASN A 757 -13.39 -36.62 7.68
N THR A 758 -12.24 -36.43 7.03
CA THR A 758 -10.93 -36.34 7.68
C THR A 758 -10.91 -35.21 8.72
N TYR A 759 -11.20 -33.97 8.29
CA TYR A 759 -11.07 -32.81 9.18
C TYR A 759 -12.25 -32.64 10.14
N SER A 760 -13.47 -33.09 9.80
CA SER A 760 -14.60 -33.07 10.73
C SER A 760 -14.41 -34.10 11.86
N THR A 761 -13.79 -35.25 11.58
CA THR A 761 -13.39 -36.23 12.61
C THR A 761 -12.30 -35.64 13.51
N MET A 762 -11.27 -35.00 12.95
CA MET A 762 -10.24 -34.29 13.75
C MET A 762 -10.87 -33.22 14.66
N ILE A 763 -11.82 -32.42 14.17
CA ILE A 763 -12.50 -31.40 14.97
C ILE A 763 -13.39 -32.01 16.06
N ARG A 764 -14.01 -33.19 15.82
CA ARG A 764 -14.86 -33.88 16.80
C ARG A 764 -14.05 -34.67 17.85
N GLU A 765 -12.87 -35.19 17.51
CA GLU A 765 -12.10 -36.14 18.35
C GLU A 765 -10.76 -35.60 18.88
N ASN A 766 -10.03 -34.80 18.09
CA ASN A 766 -8.69 -34.32 18.44
C ASN A 766 -8.33 -32.99 17.75
N VAL A 767 -8.92 -31.89 18.24
CA VAL A 767 -8.62 -30.52 17.76
C VAL A 767 -7.13 -30.19 17.85
N THR A 768 -6.39 -30.75 18.82
CA THR A 768 -4.96 -30.47 18.99
C THR A 768 -4.08 -31.01 17.86
N ALA A 769 -4.52 -32.03 17.11
CA ALA A 769 -3.79 -32.49 15.91
C ALA A 769 -3.70 -31.42 14.81
N LEU A 770 -4.68 -30.51 14.72
CA LEU A 770 -4.69 -29.41 13.74
C LEU A 770 -3.58 -28.38 14.00
N GLN A 771 -3.06 -28.32 15.23
CA GLN A 771 -2.03 -27.34 15.61
C GLN A 771 -0.64 -27.71 15.04
N GLU A 772 -0.45 -28.94 14.54
CA GLU A 772 0.77 -29.35 13.83
C GLU A 772 0.68 -29.16 12.29
N ASP A 773 -0.51 -28.88 11.73
CA ASP A 773 -0.74 -28.72 10.29
C ASP A 773 -1.12 -27.26 9.96
N TYR A 774 -0.11 -26.44 9.67
CA TYR A 774 -0.32 -25.04 9.26
C TYR A 774 -1.16 -24.88 7.99
N LEU A 775 -1.07 -25.82 7.03
CA LEU A 775 -1.87 -25.75 5.81
C LEU A 775 -3.34 -26.01 6.09
N ALA A 776 -3.68 -26.88 7.05
CA ALA A 776 -5.03 -27.01 7.53
C ALA A 776 -5.53 -25.75 8.23
N LEU A 777 -4.76 -25.14 9.14
CA LEU A 777 -5.16 -23.93 9.87
C LEU A 777 -5.67 -22.84 8.90
N ILE A 778 -4.88 -22.49 7.88
CA ILE A 778 -5.23 -21.46 6.89
C ILE A 778 -6.32 -21.90 5.88
N SER A 779 -6.56 -23.20 5.74
CA SER A 779 -7.49 -23.74 4.74
C SER A 779 -8.90 -24.04 5.29
N LEU A 780 -9.00 -24.36 6.58
CA LEU A 780 -10.20 -24.93 7.19
C LEU A 780 -11.42 -24.01 7.11
N ASP A 781 -11.30 -22.72 7.42
CA ASP A 781 -12.41 -21.76 7.35
C ASP A 781 -13.09 -21.80 5.97
N LYS A 782 -12.29 -21.73 4.90
CA LYS A 782 -12.82 -21.74 3.53
C LYS A 782 -13.48 -23.07 3.17
N VAL A 783 -12.91 -24.20 3.60
CA VAL A 783 -13.47 -25.54 3.35
C VAL A 783 -14.79 -25.73 4.12
N PHE A 784 -14.83 -25.41 5.41
CA PHE A 784 -16.00 -25.56 6.27
C PHE A 784 -17.10 -24.55 5.92
N GLY A 785 -16.75 -23.28 5.72
CA GLY A 785 -17.65 -22.24 5.24
C GLY A 785 -18.30 -22.60 3.91
N THR A 786 -17.56 -23.25 3.01
CA THR A 786 -18.11 -23.76 1.74
C THR A 786 -18.99 -25.00 1.93
N ALA A 787 -18.61 -25.96 2.80
CA ALA A 787 -19.43 -27.14 3.09
C ALA A 787 -20.80 -26.75 3.65
N CYS A 788 -20.84 -25.81 4.60
CA CYS A 788 -22.06 -25.28 5.17
C CYS A 788 -22.84 -24.39 4.17
N LEU A 789 -22.17 -23.61 3.31
CA LEU A 789 -22.81 -22.80 2.26
C LEU A 789 -23.52 -23.67 1.21
N LEU A 790 -22.90 -24.79 0.83
CA LEU A 790 -23.52 -25.80 -0.01
C LEU A 790 -24.56 -26.63 0.74
N GLY A 791 -24.79 -26.39 2.03
CA GLY A 791 -25.78 -27.09 2.86
C GLY A 791 -25.51 -28.59 2.97
N LEU A 792 -24.29 -28.95 3.39
CA LEU A 792 -23.96 -30.27 3.91
C LEU A 792 -24.52 -30.42 5.33
N GLU A 793 -25.41 -31.38 5.56
CA GLU A 793 -26.17 -31.48 6.83
C GLU A 793 -25.25 -31.67 8.04
N ASP A 794 -24.19 -32.49 7.94
CA ASP A 794 -23.21 -32.66 9.03
C ASP A 794 -22.45 -31.37 9.36
N CYS A 795 -22.20 -30.48 8.38
CA CYS A 795 -21.61 -29.16 8.65
C CYS A 795 -22.59 -28.27 9.42
N LEU A 796 -23.86 -28.23 9.01
CA LEU A 796 -24.90 -27.45 9.68
C LEU A 796 -25.20 -28.00 11.09
N GLN A 797 -25.15 -29.32 11.25
CA GLN A 797 -25.29 -30.00 12.54
C GLN A 797 -24.08 -29.69 13.45
N LEU A 798 -22.85 -29.87 12.99
CA LEU A 798 -21.63 -29.55 13.74
C LEU A 798 -21.59 -28.07 14.16
N SER A 799 -21.97 -27.15 13.28
CA SER A 799 -22.09 -25.72 13.59
C SER A 799 -23.08 -25.46 14.73
N ARG A 800 -24.26 -26.09 14.64
CA ARG A 800 -25.29 -26.00 15.68
C ARG A 800 -24.87 -26.69 16.99
N GLU A 801 -24.11 -27.77 16.94
CA GLU A 801 -23.61 -28.51 18.11
C GLU A 801 -22.54 -27.69 18.86
N LEU A 802 -21.50 -27.23 18.16
CA LEU A 802 -20.41 -26.44 18.76
C LEU A 802 -20.92 -25.10 19.31
N PHE A 803 -21.70 -24.35 18.53
CA PHE A 803 -22.26 -23.07 18.98
C PHE A 803 -23.16 -23.23 20.20
N ARG A 804 -24.01 -24.28 20.25
CA ARG A 804 -24.85 -24.55 21.43
C ARG A 804 -24.07 -25.05 22.63
N ASN A 805 -22.97 -25.78 22.44
CA ASN A 805 -22.12 -26.15 23.56
C ASN A 805 -21.52 -24.89 24.21
N TRP A 806 -20.93 -24.02 23.39
CA TRP A 806 -20.36 -22.73 23.84
C TRP A 806 -21.41 -21.79 24.48
N MET A 807 -22.64 -21.74 23.96
CA MET A 807 -23.74 -20.98 24.60
C MET A 807 -24.11 -21.48 26.01
N ASN A 808 -23.99 -22.79 26.27
CA ASN A 808 -24.34 -23.40 27.55
C ASN A 808 -23.14 -23.43 28.52
N HIS A 809 -21.94 -23.55 27.96
CA HIS A 809 -20.65 -23.71 28.62
C HIS A 809 -19.64 -22.79 27.91
N PRO A 810 -19.55 -21.49 28.26
CA PRO A 810 -18.64 -20.55 27.61
C PRO A 810 -17.17 -20.95 27.70
N GLU A 811 -16.81 -21.81 28.67
CA GLU A 811 -15.50 -22.45 28.83
C GLU A 811 -15.16 -23.47 27.72
N ASN A 812 -16.15 -23.95 26.97
CA ASN A 812 -15.96 -24.80 25.80
C ASN A 812 -15.78 -23.94 24.55
N GLU A 813 -14.59 -23.36 24.40
CA GLU A 813 -14.21 -22.52 23.26
C GLU A 813 -14.42 -23.20 21.90
N ILE A 814 -14.82 -22.40 20.91
CA ILE A 814 -14.97 -22.84 19.53
C ILE A 814 -13.57 -22.89 18.87
N PRO A 815 -13.17 -23.99 18.20
CA PRO A 815 -11.84 -24.09 17.58
C PRO A 815 -11.56 -22.96 16.57
N ASN A 816 -10.51 -22.16 16.84
CA ASN A 816 -10.15 -20.97 16.06
C ASN A 816 -10.19 -21.14 14.51
N PRO A 817 -9.66 -22.22 13.90
CA PRO A 817 -9.62 -22.39 12.43
C PRO A 817 -11.00 -22.50 11.75
N ILE A 818 -12.08 -22.64 12.51
CA ILE A 818 -13.47 -22.65 12.02
C ILE A 818 -14.36 -21.66 12.78
N LYS A 819 -13.81 -20.85 13.68
CA LYS A 819 -14.56 -19.99 14.62
C LYS A 819 -15.52 -19.04 13.90
N ASN A 820 -15.05 -18.36 12.86
CA ASN A 820 -15.89 -17.51 11.99
C ASN A 820 -17.06 -18.30 11.36
N VAL A 821 -16.80 -19.50 10.83
CA VAL A 821 -17.83 -20.39 10.27
C VAL A 821 -18.87 -20.75 11.34
N ILE A 822 -18.45 -21.25 12.51
CA ILE A 822 -19.36 -21.73 13.55
C ILE A 822 -20.19 -20.58 14.14
N LEU A 823 -19.59 -19.40 14.36
CA LEU A 823 -20.32 -18.21 14.81
C LEU A 823 -21.35 -17.76 13.76
N CYS A 824 -20.95 -17.66 12.49
CA CYS A 824 -21.81 -17.27 11.37
C CYS A 824 -22.97 -18.25 11.14
N TYR A 825 -22.72 -19.56 11.12
CA TYR A 825 -23.77 -20.57 10.94
C TYR A 825 -24.60 -20.84 12.20
N GLY A 826 -24.05 -20.60 13.40
CA GLY A 826 -24.83 -20.57 14.65
C GLY A 826 -25.94 -19.52 14.59
N ILE A 827 -25.63 -18.34 14.07
CA ILE A 827 -26.60 -17.26 13.81
C ILE A 827 -27.52 -17.58 12.60
N ALA A 828 -26.96 -18.02 11.47
CA ALA A 828 -27.74 -18.32 10.26
C ALA A 828 -28.75 -19.48 10.43
N LEU A 829 -28.58 -20.30 11.47
CA LEU A 829 -29.45 -21.42 11.86
C LEU A 829 -30.24 -21.16 13.17
N GLY A 830 -30.09 -19.96 13.75
CA GLY A 830 -30.64 -19.55 15.05
C GLY A 830 -31.81 -18.56 14.92
N ASN A 831 -32.10 -17.87 16.02
CA ASN A 831 -33.09 -16.78 16.12
C ASN A 831 -32.58 -15.68 17.07
N ASP A 832 -33.47 -14.79 17.53
CA ASP A 832 -33.20 -13.76 18.54
C ASP A 832 -32.37 -14.29 19.74
N LYS A 833 -32.61 -15.52 20.24
CA LYS A 833 -31.85 -16.08 21.37
C LYS A 833 -30.36 -16.27 21.07
N GLU A 834 -30.01 -16.82 19.91
CA GLU A 834 -28.63 -17.02 19.49
C GLU A 834 -27.94 -15.68 19.18
N TRP A 835 -28.68 -14.70 18.65
CA TRP A 835 -28.16 -13.38 18.29
C TRP A 835 -27.94 -12.47 19.50
N ASP A 836 -28.91 -12.39 20.42
CA ASP A 836 -28.81 -11.60 21.65
C ASP A 836 -27.68 -12.11 22.57
N PHE A 837 -27.35 -13.40 22.47
CA PHE A 837 -26.16 -13.97 23.11
C PHE A 837 -24.86 -13.40 22.53
N LEU A 838 -24.70 -13.36 21.20
CA LEU A 838 -23.51 -12.73 20.59
C LEU A 838 -23.39 -11.25 20.94
N LEU A 839 -24.50 -10.49 20.93
CA LEU A 839 -24.48 -9.08 21.35
C LEU A 839 -24.04 -8.93 22.81
N LYS A 840 -24.46 -9.84 23.70
CA LYS A 840 -24.00 -9.86 25.10
C LYS A 840 -22.50 -10.17 25.20
N ILE A 841 -21.98 -11.14 24.44
CA ILE A 841 -20.54 -11.45 24.42
C ILE A 841 -19.75 -10.25 23.89
N TYR A 842 -20.17 -9.68 22.75
CA TYR A 842 -19.57 -8.48 22.15
C TYR A 842 -19.43 -7.32 23.17
N ASN A 843 -20.50 -6.99 23.88
CA ASN A 843 -20.52 -5.88 24.84
C ASN A 843 -19.65 -6.15 26.09
N ASN A 844 -19.43 -7.42 26.44
CA ASN A 844 -18.61 -7.82 27.59
C ASN A 844 -17.13 -8.01 27.22
N ASN A 845 -16.82 -8.24 25.95
CA ASN A 845 -15.46 -8.49 25.48
C ASN A 845 -14.66 -7.19 25.42
N THR A 846 -13.36 -7.26 25.69
CA THR A 846 -12.40 -6.15 25.59
C THR A 846 -11.47 -6.26 24.38
N GLU A 847 -11.36 -7.44 23.75
CA GLU A 847 -10.47 -7.66 22.60
C GLU A 847 -11.13 -7.21 21.29
N GLU A 848 -10.41 -6.39 20.51
CA GLU A 848 -10.94 -5.77 19.29
C GLU A 848 -11.09 -6.76 18.13
N GLU A 849 -10.11 -7.65 17.94
CA GLU A 849 -10.17 -8.70 16.91
C GLU A 849 -11.40 -9.62 17.10
N GLU A 850 -11.66 -10.05 18.34
CA GLU A 850 -12.84 -10.85 18.66
C GLU A 850 -14.14 -10.06 18.47
N ARG A 851 -14.18 -8.78 18.87
CA ARG A 851 -15.34 -7.89 18.61
C ARG A 851 -15.66 -7.81 17.12
N ILE A 852 -14.65 -7.72 16.25
CA ILE A 852 -14.81 -7.71 14.79
C ILE A 852 -15.38 -9.05 14.30
N GLN A 853 -14.83 -10.19 14.73
CA GLN A 853 -15.35 -11.54 14.39
C GLN A 853 -16.82 -11.71 14.81
N LEU A 854 -17.17 -11.32 16.04
CA LEU A 854 -18.53 -11.39 16.60
C LEU A 854 -19.52 -10.52 15.81
N ALA A 855 -19.11 -9.31 15.41
CA ALA A 855 -19.91 -8.38 14.63
C ALA A 855 -20.18 -8.87 13.20
N TYR A 856 -19.18 -9.47 12.54
CA TYR A 856 -19.39 -10.13 11.25
C TYR A 856 -20.33 -11.34 11.38
N ALA A 857 -20.18 -12.17 12.42
CA ALA A 857 -21.08 -13.29 12.66
C ALA A 857 -22.55 -12.88 12.88
N MET A 858 -22.80 -11.77 13.60
CA MET A 858 -24.14 -11.19 13.77
C MET A 858 -24.79 -10.74 12.45
N SER A 859 -24.01 -10.50 11.39
CA SER A 859 -24.53 -10.18 10.06
C SER A 859 -25.02 -11.40 9.25
N CYS A 860 -24.69 -12.62 9.67
CA CYS A 860 -25.08 -13.86 8.99
C CYS A 860 -26.55 -14.28 9.22
N SER A 861 -27.33 -13.48 9.95
CA SER A 861 -28.74 -13.81 10.23
C SER A 861 -29.58 -13.89 8.95
N LYS A 862 -30.47 -14.87 8.88
CA LYS A 862 -31.41 -15.03 7.77
C LYS A 862 -32.78 -14.36 8.01
N ASP A 863 -32.97 -13.70 9.17
CA ASP A 863 -34.20 -12.97 9.48
C ASP A 863 -34.02 -11.45 9.19
N PRO A 864 -34.76 -10.88 8.22
CA PRO A 864 -34.70 -9.44 7.91
C PRO A 864 -35.01 -8.52 9.09
N ARG A 865 -35.77 -8.97 10.09
CA ARG A 865 -36.09 -8.18 11.29
C ARG A 865 -34.85 -7.98 12.15
N ILE A 866 -34.06 -9.05 12.33
CA ILE A 866 -32.80 -9.02 13.10
C ILE A 866 -31.75 -8.19 12.35
N LEU A 867 -31.69 -8.31 11.02
CA LEU A 867 -30.76 -7.50 10.20
C LEU A 867 -31.09 -6.00 10.21
N ASN A 868 -32.36 -5.60 10.14
CA ASN A 868 -32.75 -4.20 10.34
C ASN A 868 -32.39 -3.71 11.74
N ARG A 869 -32.75 -4.46 12.78
CA ARG A 869 -32.41 -4.15 14.18
C ARG A 869 -30.90 -3.98 14.39
N TYR A 870 -30.08 -4.72 13.65
CA TYR A 870 -28.63 -4.56 13.69
C TYR A 870 -28.17 -3.23 13.06
N MET A 871 -28.70 -2.87 11.89
CA MET A 871 -28.37 -1.62 11.20
C MET A 871 -28.93 -0.37 11.92
N ASP A 872 -30.03 -0.49 12.68
CA ASP A 872 -30.53 0.60 13.53
C ASP A 872 -29.49 1.06 14.58
N TYR A 873 -28.69 0.14 15.13
CA TYR A 873 -27.58 0.49 16.04
C TYR A 873 -26.44 1.23 15.30
N ALA A 874 -26.27 0.97 14.00
CA ALA A 874 -25.22 1.59 13.19
C ALA A 874 -25.48 3.09 12.96
N ILE A 875 -26.73 3.56 13.00
CA ILE A 875 -27.06 4.98 12.79
C ILE A 875 -27.42 5.75 14.08
N THR A 876 -27.96 5.10 15.11
CA THR A 876 -28.49 5.77 16.32
C THR A 876 -27.41 6.08 17.37
N VAL A 877 -27.37 5.32 18.47
CA VAL A 877 -26.31 5.40 19.50
C VAL A 877 -25.68 4.03 19.61
N SER A 878 -24.58 3.85 18.89
CA SER A 878 -23.88 2.58 18.75
C SER A 878 -23.25 2.15 20.09
N PRO A 879 -23.55 0.96 20.62
CA PRO A 879 -22.72 0.31 21.65
C PRO A 879 -21.41 -0.26 21.05
N PHE A 880 -21.31 -0.33 19.71
CA PHE A 880 -20.13 -0.75 18.99
C PHE A 880 -19.16 0.44 18.83
N THR A 881 -17.92 0.30 19.31
CA THR A 881 -16.79 1.20 19.00
C THR A 881 -16.27 0.97 17.58
N PHE A 882 -17.18 1.01 16.60
CA PHE A 882 -16.92 0.55 15.24
C PHE A 882 -16.46 1.70 14.35
N ASN A 883 -15.13 1.85 14.26
CA ASN A 883 -14.48 2.81 13.37
C ASN A 883 -14.03 2.16 12.04
N GLU A 884 -13.60 0.88 12.09
CA GLU A 884 -12.96 0.20 10.94
C GLU A 884 -13.90 -0.69 10.11
N THR A 885 -14.91 -1.30 10.74
CA THR A 885 -15.88 -2.17 10.07
C THR A 885 -17.23 -1.49 9.98
N ASN A 886 -17.74 -1.30 8.76
CA ASN A 886 -19.09 -0.77 8.54
C ASN A 886 -20.13 -1.90 8.70
N VAL A 887 -20.97 -1.83 9.75
CA VAL A 887 -22.06 -2.79 10.01
C VAL A 887 -22.98 -2.97 8.80
N ILE A 888 -23.25 -1.90 8.05
CA ILE A 888 -24.13 -1.95 6.87
C ILE A 888 -23.47 -2.76 5.75
N GLU A 889 -22.16 -2.67 5.57
CA GLU A 889 -21.41 -3.47 4.60
C GLU A 889 -21.33 -4.95 5.02
N ALA A 890 -21.17 -5.23 6.31
CA ALA A 890 -21.24 -6.58 6.86
C ALA A 890 -22.62 -7.22 6.65
N VAL A 891 -23.72 -6.49 6.87
CA VAL A 891 -25.09 -6.97 6.58
C VAL A 891 -25.30 -7.15 5.08
N ALA A 892 -24.93 -6.16 4.26
CA ALA A 892 -25.10 -6.20 2.82
C ALA A 892 -24.23 -7.25 2.12
N ALA A 893 -23.15 -7.69 2.77
CA ALA A 893 -22.30 -8.79 2.30
C ALA A 893 -23.06 -10.14 2.20
N SER A 894 -24.08 -10.35 3.03
CA SER A 894 -24.84 -11.59 3.12
C SER A 894 -25.81 -11.85 1.96
N GLU A 895 -26.42 -13.03 1.93
CA GLU A 895 -27.42 -13.46 0.93
C GLU A 895 -28.73 -12.65 1.05
N VAL A 896 -29.30 -12.58 2.25
CA VAL A 896 -30.55 -11.87 2.54
C VAL A 896 -30.29 -10.38 2.76
N GLY A 897 -29.26 -10.05 3.52
CA GLY A 897 -28.98 -8.69 3.97
C GLY A 897 -28.58 -7.70 2.87
N ARG A 898 -28.16 -8.16 1.68
CA ARG A 898 -27.99 -7.25 0.51
C ARG A 898 -29.26 -6.50 0.14
N TYR A 899 -30.42 -7.15 0.23
CA TYR A 899 -31.72 -6.54 -0.05
C TYR A 899 -32.15 -5.64 1.11
N VAL A 900 -32.04 -6.15 2.34
CA VAL A 900 -32.39 -5.41 3.56
C VAL A 900 -31.55 -4.14 3.69
N ALA A 901 -30.24 -4.21 3.44
CA ALA A 901 -29.33 -3.06 3.48
C ALA A 901 -29.57 -2.07 2.34
N LYS A 902 -29.91 -2.51 1.12
CA LYS A 902 -30.32 -1.60 0.04
C LYS A 902 -31.52 -0.77 0.49
N ASP A 903 -32.57 -1.42 0.99
CA ASP A 903 -33.79 -0.74 1.41
C ASP A 903 -33.55 0.14 2.65
N PHE A 904 -32.73 -0.32 3.61
CA PHE A 904 -32.32 0.47 4.77
C PHE A 904 -31.53 1.74 4.37
N LEU A 905 -30.59 1.63 3.43
CA LEU A 905 -29.80 2.75 2.92
C LEU A 905 -30.65 3.77 2.18
N ILE A 906 -31.63 3.32 1.38
CA ILE A 906 -32.56 4.21 0.67
C ILE A 906 -33.44 5.00 1.66
N ASN A 907 -33.89 4.35 2.74
CA ASN A 907 -34.79 4.99 3.72
C ASN A 907 -34.06 5.85 4.77
N ASN A 908 -32.81 5.52 5.14
CA ASN A 908 -32.08 6.18 6.23
C ASN A 908 -30.86 7.01 5.77
N TRP A 909 -30.74 7.30 4.46
CA TRP A 909 -29.53 7.89 3.85
C TRP A 909 -28.95 9.09 4.60
N GLN A 910 -29.79 10.04 5.03
CA GLN A 910 -29.33 11.23 5.73
C GLN A 910 -28.53 10.88 6.99
N ALA A 911 -29.07 10.01 7.86
CA ALA A 911 -28.40 9.59 9.08
C ALA A 911 -27.13 8.74 8.82
N VAL A 912 -27.07 8.02 7.70
CA VAL A 912 -25.86 7.32 7.26
C VAL A 912 -24.81 8.31 6.78
N SER A 913 -25.18 9.30 5.96
CA SER A 913 -24.28 10.30 5.40
C SER A 913 -23.73 11.26 6.47
N GLU A 914 -24.56 11.68 7.43
CA GLU A 914 -24.16 12.52 8.57
C GLU A 914 -23.17 11.81 9.52
N ARG A 915 -23.21 10.48 9.57
CA ARG A 915 -22.40 9.67 10.50
C ARG A 915 -21.12 9.10 9.90
N TYR A 916 -21.18 8.64 8.64
CA TYR A 916 -20.08 7.93 7.98
C TYR A 916 -19.35 8.77 6.93
N GLY A 917 -19.88 9.94 6.55
CA GLY A 917 -19.25 10.86 5.61
C GLY A 917 -19.17 10.35 4.17
N THR A 918 -18.61 11.19 3.29
CA THR A 918 -18.63 11.02 1.83
C THR A 918 -17.92 9.75 1.35
N GLN A 919 -16.84 9.34 2.02
CA GLN A 919 -16.01 8.22 1.60
C GLN A 919 -16.77 6.88 1.68
N SER A 920 -17.53 6.65 2.74
CA SER A 920 -18.34 5.44 2.90
C SER A 920 -19.45 5.34 1.85
N LEU A 921 -19.94 6.47 1.30
CA LEU A 921 -20.94 6.46 0.22
C LEU A 921 -20.39 5.73 -1.02
N VAL A 922 -19.09 5.88 -1.31
CA VAL A 922 -18.40 5.23 -2.45
C VAL A 922 -18.24 3.71 -2.26
N THR A 923 -18.21 3.24 -1.01
CA THR A 923 -18.19 1.80 -0.66
C THR A 923 -19.60 1.20 -0.65
N LEU A 924 -20.56 1.91 -0.04
CA LEU A 924 -21.99 1.54 -0.04
C LEU A 924 -22.57 1.46 -1.47
N LEU A 925 -22.16 2.36 -2.37
CA LEU A 925 -22.55 2.31 -3.78
C LEU A 925 -21.87 1.19 -4.57
N TYR A 926 -20.66 0.75 -4.19
CA TYR A 926 -20.09 -0.49 -4.73
C TYR A 926 -20.88 -1.72 -4.27
N VAL A 927 -21.29 -1.74 -3.00
CA VAL A 927 -22.08 -2.81 -2.38
C VAL A 927 -23.47 -2.94 -3.01
N ILE A 928 -24.24 -1.86 -3.16
CA ILE A 928 -25.53 -1.90 -3.89
C ILE A 928 -25.27 -2.22 -5.38
N GLY A 929 -24.21 -1.65 -5.94
CA GLY A 929 -23.81 -1.77 -7.34
C GLY A 929 -23.62 -3.21 -7.83
N ARG A 930 -23.27 -4.15 -6.93
CA ARG A 930 -23.14 -5.59 -7.25
C ARG A 930 -24.37 -6.21 -7.93
N THR A 931 -25.55 -5.62 -7.79
CA THR A 931 -26.80 -6.13 -8.41
C THR A 931 -27.16 -5.46 -9.75
N ILE A 932 -26.37 -4.48 -10.21
CA ILE A 932 -26.61 -3.73 -11.45
C ILE A 932 -26.18 -4.57 -12.65
N SER A 933 -27.11 -4.83 -13.57
CA SER A 933 -26.84 -5.45 -14.88
C SER A 933 -27.53 -4.74 -16.04
N THR A 934 -28.23 -3.63 -15.78
CA THR A 934 -29.01 -2.86 -16.75
C THR A 934 -28.82 -1.36 -16.56
N ASP A 935 -29.01 -0.59 -17.63
CA ASP A 935 -28.93 0.88 -17.59
C ASP A 935 -30.04 1.52 -16.74
N LEU A 936 -31.23 0.90 -16.70
CA LEU A 936 -32.34 1.35 -15.86
C LEU A 936 -31.96 1.38 -14.37
N GLN A 937 -31.31 0.32 -13.86
CA GLN A 937 -30.82 0.27 -12.49
C GLN A 937 -29.75 1.34 -12.20
N ILE A 938 -28.92 1.70 -13.19
CA ILE A 938 -28.00 2.84 -13.06
C ILE A 938 -28.79 4.14 -12.96
N SER A 939 -29.78 4.37 -13.82
CA SER A 939 -30.60 5.59 -13.79
C SER A 939 -31.41 5.74 -12.50
N GLU A 940 -31.97 4.65 -11.96
CA GLU A 940 -32.64 4.64 -10.64
C GLU A 940 -31.69 5.09 -9.51
N LEU A 941 -30.47 4.54 -9.47
CA LEU A 941 -29.45 4.91 -8.48
C LEU A 941 -28.88 6.31 -8.72
N GLN A 942 -28.76 6.76 -9.96
CA GLN A 942 -28.37 8.13 -10.29
C GLN A 942 -29.44 9.14 -9.84
N GLN A 943 -30.73 8.83 -10.01
CA GLN A 943 -31.84 9.70 -9.56
C GLN A 943 -31.96 9.74 -8.03
N PHE A 944 -31.59 8.66 -7.34
CA PHE A 944 -31.43 8.67 -5.89
C PHE A 944 -30.25 9.57 -5.48
N CYS A 945 -29.06 9.35 -6.05
CA CYS A 945 -27.86 10.11 -5.74
C CYS A 945 -27.91 11.59 -6.19
N SER A 946 -28.73 11.96 -7.18
CA SER A 946 -28.72 13.31 -7.78
C SER A 946 -29.14 14.43 -6.84
N ASN A 947 -29.83 14.08 -5.75
CA ASN A 947 -30.30 15.00 -4.72
C ASN A 947 -29.37 15.04 -3.49
N MET A 948 -28.28 14.26 -3.51
CA MET A 948 -27.50 13.87 -2.32
C MET A 948 -25.98 13.96 -2.52
N LEU A 949 -25.49 14.08 -3.77
CA LEU A 949 -24.07 14.13 -4.13
C LEU A 949 -23.76 15.33 -5.02
N GLU A 950 -22.56 15.88 -4.88
CA GLU A 950 -22.05 16.96 -5.74
C GLU A 950 -21.75 16.49 -7.17
N GLU A 951 -21.52 17.43 -8.10
CA GLU A 951 -21.27 17.10 -9.51
C GLU A 951 -20.06 16.18 -9.73
N HIS A 952 -18.93 16.48 -9.09
CA HIS A 952 -17.73 15.66 -9.20
C HIS A 952 -17.97 14.23 -8.65
N GLN A 953 -18.74 14.11 -7.56
CA GLN A 953 -19.12 12.82 -6.94
C GLN A 953 -20.06 12.02 -7.84
N ARG A 954 -21.08 12.67 -8.43
CA ARG A 954 -22.04 12.04 -9.36
C ARG A 954 -21.33 11.45 -10.59
N LEU A 955 -20.31 12.14 -11.13
CA LEU A 955 -19.49 11.65 -12.24
C LEU A 955 -18.66 10.42 -11.84
N THR A 956 -17.96 10.48 -10.70
CA THR A 956 -17.19 9.33 -10.17
C THR A 956 -18.07 8.11 -9.90
N VAL A 957 -19.25 8.32 -9.31
CA VAL A 957 -20.25 7.26 -9.10
C VAL A 957 -20.73 6.68 -10.42
N GLN A 958 -21.10 7.51 -11.40
CA GLN A 958 -21.54 7.03 -12.72
C GLN A 958 -20.47 6.17 -13.40
N ALA A 959 -19.21 6.58 -13.39
CA ALA A 959 -18.10 5.80 -13.93
C ALA A 959 -17.97 4.44 -13.20
N LYS A 960 -18.01 4.44 -11.87
CA LYS A 960 -17.89 3.22 -11.05
C LYS A 960 -19.06 2.25 -11.27
N LEU A 961 -20.31 2.73 -11.30
CA LEU A 961 -21.50 1.90 -11.58
C LEU A 961 -21.47 1.32 -13.00
N GLN A 962 -20.97 2.07 -13.99
CA GLN A 962 -20.81 1.59 -15.36
C GLN A 962 -19.70 0.54 -15.49
N THR A 963 -18.62 0.63 -14.71
CA THR A 963 -17.62 -0.46 -14.60
C THR A 963 -18.25 -1.72 -14.00
N ILE A 964 -18.94 -1.60 -12.86
CA ILE A 964 -19.58 -2.75 -12.19
C ILE A 964 -20.61 -3.43 -13.10
N LYS A 965 -21.41 -2.67 -13.88
CA LYS A 965 -22.34 -3.25 -14.87
C LYS A 965 -21.61 -4.12 -15.90
N ASN A 966 -20.46 -3.67 -16.39
CA ASN A 966 -19.67 -4.40 -17.38
C ASN A 966 -19.05 -5.68 -16.79
N GLU A 967 -18.57 -5.62 -15.55
CA GLU A 967 -18.09 -6.79 -14.81
C GLU A 967 -19.20 -7.81 -14.58
N ASN A 968 -20.38 -7.37 -14.15
CA ASN A 968 -21.55 -8.21 -13.92
C ASN A 968 -22.05 -8.89 -15.21
N LEU A 969 -21.99 -8.20 -16.36
CA LEU A 969 -22.30 -8.79 -17.66
C LEU A 969 -21.29 -9.89 -18.04
N LYS A 970 -19.98 -9.64 -17.89
CA LYS A 970 -18.94 -10.69 -18.08
C LYS A 970 -19.14 -11.87 -17.13
N ASN A 971 -19.42 -11.60 -15.85
CA ASN A 971 -19.68 -12.63 -14.84
C ASN A 971 -20.90 -13.48 -15.18
N LYS A 972 -21.96 -12.89 -15.77
CA LYS A 972 -23.17 -13.61 -16.23
C LYS A 972 -22.87 -14.56 -17.39
N GLU A 973 -22.05 -14.15 -18.37
CA GLU A 973 -21.60 -15.04 -19.45
C GLU A 973 -20.73 -16.20 -18.93
N ARG A 974 -19.77 -15.89 -18.04
CA ARG A 974 -18.93 -16.92 -17.38
C ARG A 974 -19.78 -17.90 -16.57
N SER A 975 -20.76 -17.39 -15.84
CA SER A 975 -21.72 -18.17 -15.03
C SER A 975 -22.56 -19.12 -15.89
N ALA A 976 -23.07 -18.66 -17.04
CA ALA A 976 -23.82 -19.51 -17.98
C ALA A 976 -22.96 -20.68 -18.52
N ARG A 977 -21.66 -20.45 -18.75
CA ARG A 977 -20.71 -21.49 -19.16
C ARG A 977 -20.42 -22.49 -18.05
N ILE A 978 -20.23 -22.02 -16.80
CA ILE A 978 -20.10 -22.88 -15.62
C ILE A 978 -21.34 -23.77 -15.47
N ALA A 979 -22.56 -23.22 -15.59
CA ALA A 979 -23.81 -24.00 -15.60
C ALA A 979 -23.84 -25.05 -16.72
N ALA A 980 -23.47 -24.70 -17.95
CA ALA A 980 -23.46 -25.60 -19.10
C ALA A 980 -22.40 -26.72 -18.99
N TRP A 981 -21.28 -26.47 -18.31
CA TRP A 981 -20.27 -27.48 -17.99
C TRP A 981 -20.71 -28.39 -16.84
N LEU A 982 -21.25 -27.82 -15.75
CA LEU A 982 -21.76 -28.60 -14.62
C LEU A 982 -22.87 -29.57 -15.05
N ARG A 983 -23.80 -29.13 -15.90
CA ARG A 983 -24.87 -29.98 -16.50
C ARG A 983 -24.35 -31.23 -17.24
N LYS A 984 -23.07 -31.27 -17.63
CA LYS A 984 -22.43 -32.41 -18.32
C LYS A 984 -21.60 -33.30 -17.39
N ASN A 985 -21.20 -32.80 -16.22
CA ASN A 985 -20.22 -33.42 -15.32
C ASN A 985 -20.81 -33.78 -13.93
N THR A 986 -22.13 -33.73 -13.76
CA THR A 986 -22.81 -33.81 -12.46
C THR A 986 -24.03 -34.73 -12.44
#